data_AF-A0A7S0DBL0-F1
#
_entry.id   AF-A0A7S0DBL0-F1
#
_cell.length_a   1.000
_cell.length_b   1.000
_cell.length_c   1.000
_cell.angle_alpha   90.00
_cell.angle_beta   90.00
_cell.angle_gamma   90.00
#
_symmetry.space_group_name_H-M   'P 1'
#
loop_
_entity.id
_entity.type
_entity.pdbx_description
1 polymer ?
#
loop_
_entity_poly.entity_id
_entity_poly.type
_entity_poly.pdbx_seq_one_letter_code
_entity_poly.pdbx_strand_id
1 'polypeptide(L)'
;RHTDWAIAIGEAERFAVYADARFKGGAYDPSDPPSAGLAAARMTAMLTYRAPRSVDDRHRRSVAIAENAALEGSKKKTSVSEAIVETEKAEHEELGLVPRQIPLTRRSSLPRYDVENYLRYQGRKFARRFDPNCYVSLTHTLDTHDVSRGRGTPYEAALRSLPHDTLVVGITSDALYPFHLQKELVTHMPNAKMYAIDSKHGHDAFLIEIADLNAAAVAFRGGKTTRNEIDGTMYGTADTSFLKLAKAALRVDCGIDSEMDALATRTARGRAVKNTPGELLTSEASRRPYASDMGHQPPALPDAVALPNTTNQVAALVRLCHDKRVPVTTRGAGTGLEGGAVAYAGGLVVDTSRLKLLQFDEENQTCLVGAGVLKNELDLYLKPFGVLFGPDPSSNPSIGGMASTGGSGMSTLKYGTSKENVRSMTVVTPFGDVLQTRRATRKSSTGYELNALYLGAEGTLGIITELIVRTFPRPKRRVGAVVTFADVRSASSAVVEATQSANLETLLRCELLNDEGVECTNAVFKTRLAKRPTLFLEFISVKRVDDPAPLNDWETFSSIAERHGAVSKTFAKDGETLDQLWDARRGCYLAALKYRGVVDGSGRKEKVYVGDVCVPVSKLSECAAETEKAFKQAGFPCVMCAHISDGNFHCLVPFLDEEADKLEALNDKVIKRALALGGAASGEHGVGVGKMKHMLAEHGPFHLETQRSIKRALDPRNIMNPGKVVPMRVTEEERQARHALIGGPGTGSSRL
;
A
#
# COMPACT_ATOMS: atom_id res chain seq x y z
N ARG A 1 41.20 29.84 8.74
CA ARG A 1 41.73 30.54 9.93
C ARG A 1 40.63 30.50 10.99
N HIS A 2 40.89 29.94 12.17
CA HIS A 2 39.93 29.99 13.28
C HIS A 2 40.17 31.30 14.06
N THR A 3 39.11 31.92 14.58
CA THR A 3 39.22 33.12 15.42
C THR A 3 39.66 32.74 16.83
N ASP A 4 40.33 33.65 17.55
CA ASP A 4 40.72 33.45 18.95
C ASP A 4 39.54 33.03 19.84
N TRP A 5 38.35 33.55 19.53
CA TRP A 5 37.09 33.18 20.16
C TRP A 5 36.70 31.71 19.90
N ALA A 6 36.70 31.25 18.65
CA ALA A 6 36.38 29.86 18.32
C ALA A 6 37.40 28.88 18.92
N ILE A 7 38.65 29.32 19.05
CA ILE A 7 39.73 28.57 19.70
C ILE A 7 39.51 28.48 21.23
N ALA A 8 39.10 29.58 21.86
CA ALA A 8 38.83 29.61 23.29
C ALA A 8 37.59 28.77 23.67
N ILE A 9 36.52 28.83 22.85
CA ILE A 9 35.32 28.00 23.02
C ILE A 9 35.66 26.51 22.84
N GLY A 10 36.35 26.12 21.76
CA GLY A 10 36.77 24.73 21.55
C GLY A 10 37.73 24.18 22.62
N GLU A 11 38.47 25.03 23.33
CA GLU A 11 39.25 24.62 24.50
C GLU A 11 38.38 24.46 25.75
N ALA A 12 37.38 25.34 25.96
CA ALA A 12 36.41 25.21 27.04
C ALA A 12 35.53 23.94 26.91
N GLU A 13 35.07 23.62 25.70
CA GLU A 13 34.39 22.36 25.36
C GLU A 13 35.22 21.14 25.76
N ARG A 14 36.51 21.11 25.37
CA ARG A 14 37.43 20.03 25.74
C ARG A 14 37.57 19.92 27.26
N PHE A 15 37.71 21.03 27.98
CA PHE A 15 37.75 21.01 29.44
C PHE A 15 36.44 20.49 30.07
N ALA A 16 35.27 20.80 29.51
CA ALA A 16 34.00 20.26 29.99
C ALA A 16 33.92 18.73 29.83
N VAL A 17 34.36 18.18 28.68
CA VAL A 17 34.47 16.73 28.48
C VAL A 17 35.49 16.12 29.45
N TYR A 18 36.65 16.75 29.64
CA TYR A 18 37.72 16.25 30.50
C TYR A 18 37.39 16.31 32.00
N ALA A 19 36.38 17.10 32.39
CA ALA A 19 35.91 17.22 33.77
C ALA A 19 34.81 16.21 34.15
N ASP A 20 34.20 15.50 33.19
CA ASP A 20 33.29 14.40 33.50
C ASP A 20 34.06 13.24 34.14
N ALA A 21 33.59 12.76 35.29
CA ALA A 21 34.24 11.67 36.03
C ALA A 21 34.38 10.35 35.22
N ARG A 22 33.60 10.18 34.15
CA ARG A 22 33.68 9.02 33.24
C ARG A 22 34.65 9.23 32.07
N PHE A 23 35.24 10.42 31.91
CA PHE A 23 36.24 10.66 30.87
C PHE A 23 37.57 9.98 31.20
N LYS A 24 37.72 8.74 30.74
CA LYS A 24 38.93 7.91 30.91
C LYS A 24 40.03 8.26 29.89
N GLY A 25 40.38 9.55 29.78
CA GLY A 25 41.47 10.03 28.93
C GLY A 25 41.27 9.81 27.42
N GLY A 26 40.03 9.61 26.97
CA GLY A 26 39.67 9.25 25.59
C GLY A 26 39.37 7.75 25.38
N ALA A 27 39.71 6.88 26.33
CA ALA A 27 39.42 5.44 26.30
C ALA A 27 38.24 5.09 27.22
N TYR A 28 37.03 5.55 26.87
CA TYR A 28 35.79 5.25 27.57
C TYR A 28 34.94 4.23 26.80
N ASP A 29 34.08 3.52 27.53
CA ASP A 29 33.15 2.55 26.94
C ASP A 29 32.07 3.30 26.13
N PRO A 30 31.77 2.94 24.87
CA PRO A 30 30.69 3.55 24.10
C PRO A 30 29.31 3.43 24.76
N SER A 31 29.11 2.46 25.66
CA SER A 31 27.87 2.27 26.42
C SER A 31 27.81 3.08 27.74
N ASP A 32 28.93 3.58 28.26
CA ASP A 32 29.00 4.55 29.37
C ASP A 32 29.96 5.71 29.05
N PRO A 33 29.58 6.60 28.11
CA PRO A 33 30.40 7.74 27.73
C PRO A 33 30.33 8.87 28.79
N PRO A 34 31.29 9.82 28.77
CA PRO A 34 31.30 11.05 29.58
C PRO A 34 30.19 12.03 29.17
N SER A 35 28.95 11.60 29.38
CA SER A 35 27.74 12.18 28.79
C SER A 35 27.33 13.51 29.43
N ALA A 36 27.76 13.81 30.65
CA ALA A 36 27.51 15.11 31.29
C ALA A 36 28.51 16.15 30.79
N GLY A 37 29.80 15.79 30.68
CA GLY A 37 30.82 16.65 30.07
C GLY A 37 30.60 16.85 28.57
N LEU A 38 30.13 15.82 27.85
CA LEU A 38 29.71 15.94 26.45
C LEU A 38 28.45 16.78 26.28
N ALA A 39 27.48 16.70 27.20
CA ALA A 39 26.32 17.59 27.18
C ALA A 39 26.73 19.05 27.46
N ALA A 40 27.55 19.29 28.49
CA ALA A 40 28.08 20.62 28.80
C ALA A 40 28.93 21.18 27.64
N ALA A 41 29.77 20.36 27.00
CA ALA A 41 30.50 20.74 25.80
C ALA A 41 29.56 21.07 24.64
N ARG A 42 28.51 20.28 24.38
CA ARG A 42 27.50 20.57 23.34
C ARG A 42 26.69 21.84 23.61
N MET A 43 26.45 22.19 24.88
CA MET A 43 25.78 23.45 25.27
C MET A 43 26.73 24.66 25.26
N THR A 44 28.02 24.45 25.52
CA THR A 44 29.07 25.49 25.44
C THR A 44 29.47 25.76 23.99
N ALA A 45 29.43 24.73 23.16
CA ALA A 45 29.66 24.82 21.74
C ALA A 45 28.54 25.62 21.09
N MET A 46 28.87 26.81 20.59
CA MET A 46 28.28 27.24 19.33
C MET A 46 28.84 26.33 18.24
N LEU A 47 28.30 25.10 18.18
CA LEU A 47 28.56 24.13 17.13
C LEU A 47 28.48 24.88 15.80
N THR A 48 29.42 24.67 14.88
CA THR A 48 29.16 25.07 13.50
C THR A 48 27.96 24.24 13.06
N TYR A 49 26.78 24.85 12.92
CA TYR A 49 25.49 24.16 12.86
C TYR A 49 25.22 23.56 11.47
N ARG A 50 26.28 23.15 10.80
CA ARG A 50 26.33 22.64 9.44
C ARG A 50 25.67 21.28 9.39
N ALA A 51 24.70 21.14 8.50
CA ALA A 51 24.04 19.87 8.26
C ALA A 51 25.07 18.79 7.87
N PRO A 52 24.80 17.50 8.14
CA PRO A 52 25.74 16.41 7.88
C PRO A 52 26.38 16.46 6.49
N ARG A 53 25.60 16.74 5.44
CA ARG A 53 26.10 16.93 4.06
C ARG A 53 27.19 18.00 3.94
N SER A 54 27.09 19.13 4.64
CA SER A 54 28.16 20.15 4.62
C SER A 54 29.39 19.76 5.44
N VAL A 55 29.28 18.82 6.37
CA VAL A 55 30.43 18.21 7.04
C VAL A 55 31.08 17.18 6.10
N ASP A 56 30.27 16.33 5.45
CA ASP A 56 30.74 15.32 4.51
C ASP A 56 31.41 15.93 3.27
N ASP A 57 30.84 16.98 2.67
CA ASP A 57 31.46 17.77 1.59
C ASP A 57 32.82 18.36 2.04
N ARG A 58 32.83 19.06 3.19
CA ARG A 58 34.00 19.77 3.71
C ARG A 58 35.17 18.84 4.00
N HIS A 59 34.87 17.62 4.44
CA HIS A 59 35.85 16.59 4.79
C HIS A 59 35.97 15.49 3.72
N ARG A 60 35.37 15.67 2.53
CA ARG A 60 35.35 14.73 1.38
C ARG A 60 35.02 13.29 1.78
N ARG A 61 33.94 13.11 2.56
CA ARG A 61 33.50 11.80 3.10
C ARG A 61 32.49 11.06 2.22
N SER A 62 32.39 11.41 0.94
CA SER A 62 31.55 10.70 -0.02
C SER A 62 32.21 9.41 -0.51
N VAL A 63 31.46 8.31 -0.50
CA VAL A 63 31.93 7.01 -1.02
C VAL A 63 31.78 6.99 -2.54
N ALA A 64 32.90 6.92 -3.26
CA ALA A 64 32.88 6.70 -4.70
C ALA A 64 32.67 5.22 -5.02
N ILE A 65 31.56 4.88 -5.68
CA ILE A 65 31.41 3.59 -6.38
C ILE A 65 31.57 3.86 -7.88
N ALA A 66 32.58 3.19 -8.42
CA ALA A 66 33.21 3.40 -9.72
C ALA A 66 32.29 3.36 -10.95
N GLU A 67 32.45 4.35 -11.82
CA GLU A 67 32.47 4.16 -13.27
C GLU A 67 33.68 4.91 -13.86
N ASN A 68 34.33 4.30 -14.86
CA ASN A 68 35.56 4.71 -15.58
C ASN A 68 36.92 4.24 -15.05
N ALA A 69 37.23 2.95 -15.30
CA ALA A 69 38.60 2.44 -15.44
C ALA A 69 38.63 1.17 -16.33
N ALA A 70 38.14 1.29 -17.57
CA ALA A 70 38.24 0.24 -18.59
C ALA A 70 39.14 0.72 -19.76
N LEU A 71 40.40 1.03 -19.45
CA LEU A 71 41.46 1.24 -20.43
C LEU A 71 42.79 0.74 -19.85
N GLU A 72 43.49 -0.06 -20.66
CA GLU A 72 44.84 -0.59 -20.49
C GLU A 72 45.07 -1.57 -19.33
N GLY A 73 45.45 -2.80 -19.69
CA GLY A 73 45.56 -3.92 -18.76
C GLY A 73 46.94 -4.07 -18.14
N SER A 74 46.98 -4.28 -16.82
CA SER A 74 48.06 -5.02 -16.18
C SER A 74 47.55 -5.79 -14.97
N LYS A 75 48.19 -6.93 -14.68
CA LYS A 75 47.81 -7.82 -13.57
C LYS A 75 48.38 -7.32 -12.25
N LYS A 76 47.53 -6.86 -11.33
CA LYS A 76 47.55 -7.26 -9.90
C LYS A 76 46.35 -6.67 -9.15
N LYS A 77 45.72 -7.49 -8.29
CA LYS A 77 44.89 -6.99 -7.20
C LYS A 77 45.81 -6.62 -6.04
N THR A 78 45.75 -5.37 -5.62
CA THR A 78 46.19 -4.92 -4.30
C THR A 78 45.10 -3.97 -3.82
N SER A 79 44.59 -4.13 -2.61
CA SER A 79 43.49 -3.30 -2.12
C SER A 79 43.99 -1.92 -1.72
N VAL A 80 43.13 -0.89 -1.84
CA VAL A 80 43.47 0.48 -1.42
C VAL A 80 43.82 0.55 0.09
N SER A 81 43.33 -0.41 0.88
CA SER A 81 43.74 -0.60 2.28
C SER A 81 45.20 -1.05 2.45
N GLU A 82 45.80 -1.77 1.51
CA GLU A 82 47.19 -2.23 1.62
C GLU A 82 48.19 -1.10 1.32
N ALA A 83 47.87 -0.18 0.39
CA ALA A 83 48.72 0.98 0.08
C ALA A 83 48.78 2.01 1.24
N ILE A 84 47.72 2.13 2.04
CA ILE A 84 47.69 2.97 3.25
C ILE A 84 48.52 2.30 4.37
N VAL A 85 48.42 0.98 4.51
CA VAL A 85 49.19 0.22 5.50
C VAL A 85 50.69 0.16 5.19
N GLU A 86 51.10 0.20 3.92
CA GLU A 86 52.53 0.31 3.56
C GLU A 86 53.11 1.71 3.83
N THR A 87 52.31 2.78 3.69
CA THR A 87 52.78 4.14 4.03
C THR A 87 52.90 4.34 5.54
N GLU A 88 51.95 3.86 6.35
CA GLU A 88 52.06 3.90 7.82
C GLU A 88 53.16 3.00 8.38
N LYS A 89 53.51 1.89 7.71
CA LYS A 89 54.62 1.02 8.15
C LYS A 89 56.00 1.67 7.97
N ALA A 90 56.21 2.36 6.84
CA ALA A 90 57.50 3.00 6.55
C ALA A 90 57.87 4.07 7.59
N GLU A 91 56.90 4.88 8.03
CA GLU A 91 57.14 5.93 9.04
C GLU A 91 57.26 5.37 10.48
N HIS A 92 56.71 4.19 10.77
CA HIS A 92 56.82 3.56 12.10
C HIS A 92 58.13 2.78 12.30
N GLU A 93 58.71 2.20 11.24
CA GLU A 93 60.03 1.52 11.34
C GLU A 93 61.19 2.51 11.57
N GLU A 94 61.05 3.77 11.14
CA GLU A 94 62.06 4.82 11.37
C GLU A 94 62.13 5.29 12.84
N LEU A 95 61.11 4.98 13.67
CA LEU A 95 60.98 5.52 15.04
C LEU A 95 60.86 4.47 16.17
N GLY A 96 60.62 3.19 15.87
CA GLY A 96 61.02 2.05 16.73
C GLY A 96 60.56 2.02 18.20
N LEU A 97 59.30 2.39 18.53
CA LEU A 97 58.82 2.41 19.93
C LEU A 97 57.50 1.66 20.18
N VAL A 98 57.52 0.76 21.17
CA VAL A 98 56.36 0.00 21.68
C VAL A 98 55.94 0.56 23.07
N PRO A 99 54.65 0.76 23.37
CA PRO A 99 54.23 1.51 24.55
C PRO A 99 54.10 0.70 25.85
N ARG A 100 54.48 1.30 27.00
CA ARG A 100 53.99 0.96 28.36
C ARG A 100 53.99 2.18 29.30
N GLN A 101 53.40 2.01 30.50
CA GLN A 101 52.55 3.03 31.17
C GLN A 101 53.21 4.18 31.96
N ILE A 102 52.53 5.33 31.90
CA ILE A 102 52.26 6.42 32.89
C ILE A 102 53.08 6.45 34.20
N PRO A 103 53.80 7.57 34.47
CA PRO A 103 53.59 8.33 35.73
C PRO A 103 53.38 9.86 35.55
N LEU A 104 52.84 10.52 36.59
CA LEU A 104 52.38 11.93 36.61
C LEU A 104 53.42 13.01 36.24
N THR A 105 54.71 12.73 36.33
CA THR A 105 55.79 13.66 35.94
C THR A 105 55.87 13.91 34.43
N ARG A 106 55.26 13.04 33.59
CA ARG A 106 55.20 13.20 32.12
C ARG A 106 54.14 14.20 31.61
N ARG A 107 53.66 15.15 32.43
CA ARG A 107 52.74 16.22 31.97
C ARG A 107 53.42 17.41 31.26
N SER A 108 54.76 17.49 31.28
CA SER A 108 55.52 18.66 30.80
C SER A 108 56.22 18.49 29.44
N SER A 109 56.30 17.28 28.87
CA SER A 109 57.16 16.98 27.71
C SER A 109 56.44 16.39 26.49
N LEU A 110 55.20 16.81 26.22
CA LEU A 110 54.67 16.73 24.86
C LEU A 110 55.32 17.84 24.02
N PRO A 111 55.78 17.59 22.78
CA PRO A 111 56.17 18.66 21.87
C PRO A 111 54.89 19.43 21.52
N ARG A 112 54.66 20.54 22.21
CA ARG A 112 53.55 21.44 21.91
C ARG A 112 53.98 22.31 20.75
N TYR A 113 53.27 22.21 19.63
CA TYR A 113 53.39 23.17 18.55
C TYR A 113 53.14 24.58 19.12
N ASP A 114 53.91 25.60 18.71
CA ASP A 114 53.80 26.96 19.29
C ASP A 114 52.38 27.53 19.16
N VAL A 115 51.68 27.16 18.09
CA VAL A 115 50.24 27.35 17.92
C VAL A 115 49.47 26.83 19.13
N GLU A 116 49.60 25.57 19.53
CA GLU A 116 48.85 25.02 20.67
C GLU A 116 49.13 25.73 22.00
N ASN A 117 50.37 26.16 22.24
CA ASN A 117 50.71 26.96 23.43
C ASN A 117 50.05 28.35 23.39
N TYR A 118 50.08 29.03 22.24
CA TYR A 118 49.37 30.31 22.05
C TYR A 118 47.85 30.13 22.19
N LEU A 119 47.27 29.13 21.53
CA LEU A 119 45.85 28.79 21.60
C LEU A 119 45.42 28.52 23.05
N ARG A 120 46.19 27.72 23.80
CA ARG A 120 45.92 27.45 25.22
C ARG A 120 46.13 28.64 26.12
N TYR A 121 47.10 29.51 25.83
CA TYR A 121 47.30 30.74 26.58
C TYR A 121 46.13 31.70 26.38
N GLN A 122 45.68 31.92 25.14
CA GLN A 122 44.48 32.74 24.86
C GLN A 122 43.22 32.10 25.45
N GLY A 123 43.02 30.78 25.31
CA GLY A 123 41.90 30.06 25.92
C GLY A 123 41.86 30.20 27.45
N ARG A 124 43.01 30.04 28.14
CA ARG A 124 43.12 30.26 29.59
C ARG A 124 42.94 31.72 30.00
N LYS A 125 43.42 32.67 29.20
CA LYS A 125 43.25 34.11 29.42
C LYS A 125 41.78 34.53 29.25
N PHE A 126 41.08 33.93 28.29
CA PHE A 126 39.65 34.11 28.07
C PHE A 126 38.84 33.48 29.21
N ALA A 127 39.05 32.21 29.55
CA ALA A 127 38.35 31.52 30.65
C ALA A 127 38.58 32.12 32.06
N ARG A 128 39.58 32.99 32.24
CA ARG A 128 39.78 33.80 33.46
C ARG A 128 39.01 35.13 33.48
N ARG A 129 38.52 35.58 32.33
CA ARG A 129 37.82 36.85 32.11
C ARG A 129 36.37 36.67 31.66
N PHE A 130 36.02 35.46 31.28
CA PHE A 130 34.74 35.08 30.73
C PHE A 130 34.29 33.78 31.41
N ASP A 131 33.19 33.87 32.17
CA ASP A 131 32.55 32.71 32.78
C ASP A 131 31.60 32.07 31.76
N PRO A 132 31.79 30.80 31.34
CA PRO A 132 30.86 30.12 30.45
C PRO A 132 29.45 29.97 31.05
N ASN A 133 29.29 30.01 32.38
CA ASN A 133 27.97 30.04 33.02
C ASN A 133 27.18 31.31 32.67
N CYS A 134 27.84 32.40 32.24
CA CYS A 134 27.15 33.55 31.68
C CYS A 134 26.47 33.20 30.36
N TYR A 135 27.11 32.43 29.46
CA TYR A 135 26.43 31.93 28.25
C TYR A 135 25.36 30.90 28.60
N VAL A 136 25.62 29.93 29.50
CA VAL A 136 24.59 28.98 29.93
C VAL A 136 23.37 29.71 30.51
N SER A 137 23.57 30.76 31.30
CA SER A 137 22.48 31.59 31.84
C SER A 137 21.79 32.42 30.75
N LEU A 138 22.52 32.95 29.77
CA LEU A 138 21.94 33.71 28.65
C LEU A 138 21.10 32.79 27.76
N THR A 139 21.66 31.64 27.36
CA THR A 139 21.00 30.61 26.56
C THR A 139 19.80 30.04 27.31
N HIS A 140 19.91 29.71 28.59
CA HIS A 140 18.75 29.30 29.41
C HIS A 140 17.69 30.41 29.54
N THR A 141 18.08 31.69 29.55
CA THR A 141 17.12 32.81 29.56
C THR A 141 16.43 33.00 28.20
N LEU A 142 17.12 32.70 27.09
CA LEU A 142 16.57 32.69 25.74
C LEU A 142 15.68 31.46 25.49
N ASP A 143 16.15 30.26 25.82
CA ASP A 143 15.46 28.97 25.64
C ASP A 143 14.21 28.85 26.52
N THR A 144 14.21 29.48 27.71
CA THR A 144 13.00 29.54 28.54
C THR A 144 12.05 30.66 28.13
N HIS A 145 12.36 31.49 27.12
CA HIS A 145 11.49 32.57 26.68
C HIS A 145 10.18 32.03 26.10
N ASP A 146 9.16 31.99 26.95
CA ASP A 146 7.81 31.63 26.59
C ASP A 146 6.99 32.90 26.35
N VAL A 147 6.45 33.06 25.14
CA VAL A 147 5.58 34.17 24.75
C VAL A 147 4.28 34.23 25.57
N SER A 148 3.88 33.10 26.17
CA SER A 148 2.72 32.93 27.06
C SER A 148 3.00 33.41 28.50
N ARG A 149 4.27 33.54 28.89
CA ARG A 149 4.70 33.86 30.26
C ARG A 149 4.06 35.16 30.75
N GLY A 150 3.30 35.05 31.85
CA GLY A 150 2.60 36.18 32.47
C GLY A 150 1.28 36.60 31.78
N ARG A 151 0.83 35.89 30.72
CA ARG A 151 -0.42 36.20 30.00
C ARG A 151 -1.62 35.34 30.42
N GLY A 152 -1.39 34.23 31.14
CA GLY A 152 -2.44 33.33 31.62
C GLY A 152 -3.14 32.51 30.52
N THR A 153 -2.57 32.46 29.31
CA THR A 153 -3.10 31.75 28.14
C THR A 153 -2.06 30.79 27.58
N PRO A 154 -2.44 29.70 26.87
CA PRO A 154 -1.48 28.83 26.17
C PRO A 154 -0.68 29.58 25.09
N TYR A 155 0.51 29.09 24.74
CA TYR A 155 1.40 29.75 23.78
C TYR A 155 0.75 29.93 22.39
N GLU A 156 -0.09 28.99 21.95
CA GLU A 156 -0.84 29.07 20.69
C GLU A 156 -1.89 30.18 20.70
N ALA A 157 -2.40 30.56 21.87
CA ALA A 157 -3.31 31.67 22.03
C ALA A 157 -2.55 33.00 22.08
N ALA A 158 -1.38 33.02 22.73
CA ALA A 158 -0.47 34.17 22.71
C ALA A 158 0.01 34.48 21.28
N LEU A 159 0.44 33.48 20.50
CA LEU A 159 0.82 33.63 19.09
C LEU A 159 -0.37 34.07 18.20
N ARG A 160 -1.58 33.53 18.45
CA ARG A 160 -2.80 33.97 17.75
C ARG A 160 -3.21 35.40 18.04
N SER A 161 -2.79 35.97 19.18
CA SER A 161 -3.08 37.34 19.56
C SER A 161 -2.19 38.39 18.88
N LEU A 162 -1.15 37.98 18.15
CA LEU A 162 -0.22 38.90 17.48
C LEU A 162 -0.85 39.46 16.19
N PRO A 163 -1.11 40.78 16.10
CA PRO A 163 -1.92 41.34 15.01
C PRO A 163 -1.11 41.75 13.77
N HIS A 164 0.21 41.55 13.78
CA HIS A 164 1.13 42.08 12.76
C HIS A 164 1.44 41.08 11.65
N ASP A 165 1.47 41.56 10.41
CA ASP A 165 2.06 40.85 9.28
C ASP A 165 3.49 40.42 9.63
N THR A 166 3.76 39.11 9.57
CA THR A 166 5.03 38.53 10.03
C THR A 166 5.68 37.71 8.92
N LEU A 167 7.00 37.82 8.75
CA LEU A 167 7.79 36.94 7.89
C LEU A 167 8.59 35.98 8.75
N VAL A 168 8.39 34.68 8.55
CA VAL A 168 9.23 33.62 9.11
C VAL A 168 10.11 33.07 7.99
N VAL A 169 11.39 33.45 7.96
CA VAL A 169 12.36 32.82 7.04
C VAL A 169 12.98 31.62 7.75
N GLY A 170 12.71 30.44 7.23
CA GLY A 170 13.15 29.17 7.81
C GLY A 170 14.11 28.42 6.90
N ILE A 171 15.05 27.69 7.49
CA ILE A 171 16.02 26.87 6.77
C ILE A 171 15.59 25.40 6.86
N THR A 172 15.45 24.73 5.72
CA THR A 172 14.94 23.34 5.63
C THR A 172 15.81 22.33 6.39
N SER A 173 17.12 22.60 6.46
CA SER A 173 18.16 21.77 7.05
C SER A 173 18.56 22.21 8.46
N ASP A 174 17.86 23.20 9.04
CA ASP A 174 18.08 23.61 10.42
C ASP A 174 17.78 22.45 11.37
N ALA A 175 18.79 22.06 12.13
CA ALA A 175 18.70 21.00 13.14
C ALA A 175 18.56 21.57 14.57
N LEU A 176 18.81 22.86 14.78
CA LEU A 176 18.70 23.54 16.07
C LEU A 176 17.27 24.03 16.30
N TYR A 177 16.69 24.66 15.28
CA TYR A 177 15.27 24.94 15.19
C TYR A 177 14.67 24.12 14.04
N PRO A 178 14.37 22.83 14.25
CA PRO A 178 13.80 21.97 13.22
C PRO A 178 12.73 22.66 12.39
N PHE A 179 12.82 22.54 11.06
CA PHE A 179 11.94 23.22 10.10
C PHE A 179 10.43 22.98 10.34
N HIS A 180 10.05 21.92 11.08
CA HIS A 180 8.67 21.70 11.52
C HIS A 180 8.22 22.63 12.66
N LEU A 181 9.09 22.96 13.63
CA LEU A 181 8.81 23.96 14.68
C LEU A 181 8.78 25.38 14.09
N GLN A 182 9.61 25.66 13.08
CA GLN A 182 9.54 26.92 12.34
C GLN A 182 8.19 27.06 11.59
N LYS A 183 7.63 25.95 11.07
CA LYS A 183 6.27 25.89 10.51
C LYS A 183 5.16 26.00 11.55
N GLU A 184 5.43 25.62 12.79
CA GLU A 184 4.49 25.68 13.92
C GLU A 184 4.20 27.15 14.30
N LEU A 185 5.24 27.99 14.37
CA LEU A 185 5.09 29.45 14.53
C LEU A 185 4.13 30.05 13.49
N VAL A 186 4.32 29.70 12.22
CA VAL A 186 3.45 30.13 11.10
C VAL A 186 2.04 29.53 11.20
N THR A 187 1.89 28.35 11.80
CA THR A 187 0.58 27.71 12.02
C THR A 187 -0.24 28.42 13.11
N HIS A 188 0.41 29.05 14.09
CA HIS A 188 -0.26 29.75 15.19
C HIS A 188 -0.33 31.28 15.04
N MET A 189 0.48 31.89 14.18
CA MET A 189 0.42 33.33 13.91
C MET A 189 -0.45 33.64 12.68
N PRO A 190 -1.60 34.34 12.81
CA PRO A 190 -2.60 34.43 11.76
C PRO A 190 -2.13 35.17 10.49
N ASN A 191 -1.23 36.14 10.65
CA ASN A 191 -0.70 36.97 9.55
C ASN A 191 0.76 36.60 9.19
N ALA A 192 1.23 35.41 9.58
CA ALA A 192 2.58 34.95 9.27
C ALA A 192 2.67 34.33 7.86
N LYS A 193 3.73 34.69 7.14
CA LYS A 193 4.13 34.12 5.85
C LYS A 193 5.47 33.41 6.03
N MET A 194 5.63 32.21 5.46
CA MET A 194 6.91 31.49 5.52
C MET A 194 7.69 31.64 4.21
N TYR A 195 9.00 31.82 4.31
CA TYR A 195 9.94 31.63 3.21
C TYR A 195 10.93 30.53 3.58
N ALA A 196 11.15 29.56 2.69
CA ALA A 196 12.01 28.41 2.95
C ALA A 196 13.31 28.54 2.15
N ILE A 197 14.45 28.45 2.81
CA ILE A 197 15.76 28.41 2.17
C ILE A 197 16.30 26.98 2.30
N ASP A 198 16.55 26.31 1.17
CA ASP A 198 17.20 25.00 1.15
C ASP A 198 18.71 25.16 1.06
N SER A 199 19.35 25.26 2.23
CA SER A 199 20.80 25.41 2.33
C SER A 199 21.43 24.13 2.85
N LYS A 200 22.62 23.80 2.37
CA LYS A 200 23.45 22.75 3.00
C LYS A 200 24.09 23.19 4.32
N HIS A 201 24.00 24.47 4.67
CA HIS A 201 24.69 25.04 5.83
C HIS A 201 23.95 24.88 7.16
N GLY A 202 22.75 24.26 7.19
CA GLY A 202 21.99 24.05 8.42
C GLY A 202 21.57 25.38 9.04
N HIS A 203 21.61 25.50 10.37
CA HIS A 203 21.26 26.76 11.04
C HIS A 203 22.16 27.92 10.58
N ASP A 204 23.46 27.69 10.31
CA ASP A 204 24.40 28.73 9.83
C ASP A 204 23.92 29.44 8.54
N ALA A 205 22.98 28.86 7.79
CA ALA A 205 22.44 29.44 6.56
C ALA A 205 21.82 30.84 6.76
N PHE A 206 21.31 31.19 7.95
CA PHE A 206 20.78 32.55 8.17
C PHE A 206 21.88 33.64 8.13
N LEU A 207 23.16 33.27 8.20
CA LEU A 207 24.32 34.17 8.05
C LEU A 207 25.00 34.05 6.68
N ILE A 208 24.65 33.03 5.88
CA ILE A 208 25.34 32.68 4.63
C ILE A 208 24.45 33.01 3.43
N GLU A 209 23.18 32.60 3.47
CA GLU A 209 22.21 32.79 2.39
C GLU A 209 21.56 34.18 2.45
N ILE A 210 22.39 35.21 2.70
CA ILE A 210 21.99 36.61 2.85
C ILE A 210 21.28 37.12 1.58
N ALA A 211 21.60 36.58 0.41
CA ALA A 211 20.91 36.92 -0.84
C ALA A 211 19.43 36.50 -0.81
N ASP A 212 19.15 35.27 -0.39
CA ASP A 212 17.78 34.71 -0.37
C ASP A 212 16.96 35.25 0.80
N LEU A 213 17.61 35.48 1.96
CA LEU A 213 17.02 36.23 3.08
C LEU A 213 16.58 37.64 2.66
N ASN A 214 17.44 38.37 1.94
CA ASN A 214 17.11 39.69 1.43
C ASN A 214 16.01 39.63 0.36
N ALA A 215 16.05 38.64 -0.54
CA ALA A 215 14.98 38.43 -1.52
C ALA A 215 13.62 38.17 -0.84
N ALA A 216 13.59 37.33 0.18
CA ALA A 216 12.40 37.06 1.01
C ALA A 216 11.88 38.33 1.70
N ALA A 217 12.77 39.11 2.33
CA ALA A 217 12.42 40.36 3.00
C ALA A 217 11.90 41.44 2.03
N VAL A 218 12.49 41.56 0.83
CA VAL A 218 12.05 42.50 -0.21
C VAL A 218 10.70 42.09 -0.81
N ALA A 219 10.50 40.80 -1.08
CA ALA A 219 9.23 40.27 -1.57
C ALA A 219 8.11 40.45 -0.53
N PHE A 220 8.40 40.20 0.75
CA PHE A 220 7.46 40.42 1.85
C PHE A 220 7.02 41.89 1.98
N ARG A 221 7.93 42.84 1.70
CA ARG A 221 7.64 44.28 1.66
C ARG A 221 6.99 44.77 0.36
N GLY A 222 6.60 43.87 -0.55
CA GLY A 222 5.88 44.20 -1.78
C GLY A 222 6.75 44.63 -2.97
N GLY A 223 8.07 44.42 -2.91
CA GLY A 223 8.97 44.71 -4.02
C GLY A 223 8.89 43.64 -5.13
N LYS A 224 8.77 44.05 -6.39
CA LYS A 224 8.97 43.15 -7.55
C LYS A 224 10.45 42.78 -7.66
N THR A 225 10.82 41.56 -7.28
CA THR A 225 12.19 41.05 -7.41
C THR A 225 12.49 40.62 -8.84
N THR A 226 13.52 41.19 -9.45
CA THR A 226 13.98 40.88 -10.82
C THR A 226 15.23 40.01 -10.82
N ARG A 227 15.07 38.69 -10.82
CA ARG A 227 16.08 37.72 -11.27
C ARG A 227 15.43 36.39 -11.66
N ASN A 228 15.89 35.81 -12.75
CA ASN A 228 15.36 34.55 -13.27
C ASN A 228 15.83 33.35 -12.44
N GLU A 229 14.91 32.40 -12.27
CA GLU A 229 15.11 30.95 -12.10
C GLU A 229 16.52 30.45 -11.74
N ILE A 230 16.83 30.41 -10.44
CA ILE A 230 17.84 29.50 -9.87
C ILE A 230 17.27 28.92 -8.56
N ASP A 231 17.11 27.59 -8.49
CA ASP A 231 16.82 26.70 -7.34
C ASP A 231 15.76 27.06 -6.27
N GLY A 232 14.92 28.07 -6.50
CA GLY A 232 13.76 28.37 -5.65
C GLY A 232 12.65 27.31 -5.67
N THR A 233 12.78 26.27 -4.84
CA THR A 233 11.78 25.19 -4.71
C THR A 233 10.47 25.69 -4.10
N MET A 234 9.47 25.96 -4.94
CA MET A 234 8.20 26.55 -4.53
C MET A 234 7.05 25.56 -4.30
N TYR A 235 6.49 25.68 -3.10
CA TYR A 235 5.16 25.19 -2.70
C TYR A 235 4.06 26.13 -3.26
N GLY A 236 2.79 25.70 -3.20
CA GLY A 236 1.66 26.37 -3.88
C GLY A 236 0.56 25.44 -4.45
N THR A 237 -0.64 25.49 -3.90
CA THR A 237 -1.91 24.88 -4.37
C THR A 237 -1.93 23.50 -5.08
N ALA A 238 -2.34 22.46 -4.34
CA ALA A 238 -3.26 21.46 -4.91
C ALA A 238 -4.62 22.13 -5.15
N ASP A 239 -5.43 21.64 -6.09
CA ASP A 239 -6.72 22.25 -6.37
C ASP A 239 -7.73 21.95 -5.25
N THR A 240 -8.06 22.99 -4.47
CA THR A 240 -8.98 22.93 -3.31
C THR A 240 -10.42 23.34 -3.64
N SER A 241 -10.73 23.70 -4.90
CA SER A 241 -12.11 24.02 -5.34
C SER A 241 -13.10 22.88 -5.05
N PHE A 242 -12.64 21.65 -5.27
CA PHE A 242 -13.39 20.42 -5.03
C PHE A 242 -13.78 20.19 -3.55
N LEU A 243 -12.95 20.61 -2.58
CA LEU A 243 -13.32 20.51 -1.17
C LEU A 243 -14.51 21.42 -0.84
N LYS A 244 -14.58 22.62 -1.44
CA LYS A 244 -15.73 23.54 -1.25
C LYS A 244 -17.04 22.96 -1.78
N LEU A 245 -17.00 22.07 -2.77
CA LEU A 245 -18.18 21.32 -3.21
C LEU A 245 -18.55 20.20 -2.21
N ALA A 246 -17.55 19.50 -1.63
CA ALA A 246 -17.78 18.39 -0.69
C ALA A 246 -18.54 18.86 0.56
N LYS A 247 -18.19 20.06 1.02
CA LYS A 247 -18.83 20.84 2.07
C LYS A 247 -20.35 20.95 1.91
N ALA A 248 -20.80 21.47 0.76
CA ALA A 248 -22.21 21.79 0.51
C ALA A 248 -23.09 20.53 0.27
N ALA A 249 -22.46 19.41 -0.09
CA ALA A 249 -23.15 18.16 -0.42
C ALA A 249 -23.60 17.37 0.81
N LEU A 250 -22.75 17.31 1.84
CA LEU A 250 -22.87 16.31 2.91
C LEU A 250 -23.97 16.60 3.94
N ARG A 251 -24.58 17.80 3.93
CA ARG A 251 -25.82 18.17 4.68
C ARG A 251 -25.92 17.69 6.15
N VAL A 252 -24.80 17.54 6.85
CA VAL A 252 -24.80 17.36 8.31
C VAL A 252 -24.85 18.75 8.95
N ASP A 253 -25.79 18.94 9.89
CA ASP A 253 -26.01 20.20 10.60
C ASP A 253 -24.95 20.41 11.70
N CYS A 254 -23.69 20.52 11.26
CA CYS A 254 -22.54 20.83 12.09
C CYS A 254 -21.71 21.93 11.41
N GLY A 255 -21.11 22.82 12.20
CA GLY A 255 -20.44 24.05 11.74
C GLY A 255 -19.15 23.81 10.95
N ILE A 256 -19.26 23.18 9.78
CA ILE A 256 -18.20 22.90 8.82
C ILE A 256 -17.80 24.19 8.06
N ASP A 257 -18.64 25.24 8.14
CA ASP A 257 -18.52 26.42 7.30
C ASP A 257 -17.26 27.27 7.48
N SER A 258 -16.71 27.38 8.68
CA SER A 258 -15.46 28.12 8.92
C SER A 258 -14.19 27.31 8.64
N GLU A 259 -14.21 26.00 8.93
CA GLU A 259 -12.98 25.17 8.88
C GLU A 259 -12.61 24.71 7.47
N MET A 260 -13.57 24.47 6.59
CA MET A 260 -13.25 24.05 5.21
C MET A 260 -12.71 25.18 4.32
N ASP A 261 -13.01 26.44 4.65
CA ASP A 261 -12.33 27.58 4.02
C ASP A 261 -10.90 27.74 4.55
N ALA A 262 -10.61 27.38 5.81
CA ALA A 262 -9.25 27.29 6.33
C ALA A 262 -8.45 26.11 5.73
N LEU A 263 -9.10 24.97 5.43
CA LEU A 263 -8.46 23.83 4.77
C LEU A 263 -8.13 24.13 3.29
N ALA A 264 -8.94 24.95 2.62
CA ALA A 264 -8.74 25.36 1.23
C ALA A 264 -7.44 26.14 0.97
N THR A 265 -6.85 26.73 2.01
CA THR A 265 -5.61 27.53 1.94
C THR A 265 -4.33 26.70 2.19
N ARG A 266 -4.43 25.50 2.77
CA ARG A 266 -3.26 24.78 3.34
C ARG A 266 -2.58 23.74 2.44
N THR A 267 -3.19 23.26 1.36
CA THR A 267 -2.63 22.15 0.55
C THR A 267 -1.96 22.65 -0.73
N ALA A 268 -0.62 22.53 -0.84
CA ALA A 268 0.12 23.38 -1.77
C ALA A 268 1.46 22.86 -2.36
N ARG A 269 1.42 22.38 -3.63
CA ARG A 269 2.49 21.88 -4.58
C ARG A 269 3.43 20.78 -4.07
N GLY A 270 3.58 19.76 -4.92
CA GLY A 270 4.59 18.72 -4.79
C GLY A 270 4.76 17.74 -5.97
N ARG A 271 4.21 17.99 -7.17
CA ARG A 271 4.69 17.45 -8.49
C ARG A 271 3.81 17.96 -9.63
N ALA A 272 4.36 18.02 -10.85
CA ALA A 272 3.62 18.37 -12.06
C ALA A 272 2.74 17.20 -12.56
N VAL A 273 1.69 16.88 -11.80
CA VAL A 273 0.50 16.22 -12.36
C VAL A 273 -0.27 17.29 -13.15
N LYS A 274 -0.97 16.93 -14.22
CA LYS A 274 -2.00 17.84 -14.78
C LYS A 274 -2.98 18.14 -13.64
N ASN A 275 -3.01 19.38 -13.17
CA ASN A 275 -3.81 19.84 -12.02
C ASN A 275 -5.29 19.95 -12.44
N THR A 276 -5.88 18.82 -12.82
CA THR A 276 -7.32 18.70 -13.07
C THR A 276 -8.03 18.68 -11.72
N PRO A 277 -9.07 19.51 -11.52
CA PRO A 277 -9.92 19.43 -10.33
C PRO A 277 -10.43 18.00 -10.12
N GLY A 278 -10.51 17.58 -8.85
CA GLY A 278 -11.37 16.44 -8.50
C GLY A 278 -12.83 16.81 -8.76
N GLU A 279 -13.67 15.83 -9.06
CA GLU A 279 -15.11 16.08 -9.28
C GLU A 279 -15.95 15.50 -8.15
N LEU A 280 -16.99 16.24 -7.76
CA LEU A 280 -17.96 15.80 -6.76
C LEU A 280 -19.36 15.69 -7.36
N LEU A 281 -19.98 14.54 -7.13
CA LEU A 281 -21.36 14.25 -7.53
C LEU A 281 -22.27 14.37 -6.31
N THR A 282 -23.27 15.24 -6.41
CA THR A 282 -24.16 15.64 -5.29
C THR A 282 -25.63 15.53 -5.66
N SER A 283 -25.98 15.73 -6.93
CA SER A 283 -27.34 15.47 -7.43
C SER A 283 -27.65 13.98 -7.36
N GLU A 284 -28.89 13.63 -7.03
CA GLU A 284 -29.32 12.23 -6.96
C GLU A 284 -29.02 11.48 -8.28
N ALA A 285 -29.31 12.11 -9.42
CA ALA A 285 -29.06 11.55 -10.75
C ALA A 285 -27.59 11.17 -11.00
N SER A 286 -26.64 11.98 -10.49
CA SER A 286 -25.20 11.71 -10.65
C SER A 286 -24.67 10.69 -9.64
N ARG A 287 -25.29 10.57 -8.47
CA ARG A 287 -24.96 9.57 -7.44
C ARG A 287 -25.59 8.19 -7.70
N ARG A 288 -26.72 8.12 -8.42
CA ARG A 288 -27.47 6.88 -8.69
C ARG A 288 -26.64 5.72 -9.26
N PRO A 289 -25.67 5.91 -10.19
CA PRO A 289 -24.80 4.84 -10.69
C PRO A 289 -23.88 4.20 -9.62
N TYR A 290 -23.74 4.83 -8.46
CA TYR A 290 -22.92 4.38 -7.34
C TYR A 290 -23.74 3.67 -6.25
N ALA A 291 -25.07 3.56 -6.41
CA ALA A 291 -25.96 2.98 -5.42
C ALA A 291 -25.89 1.45 -5.33
N SER A 292 -25.35 0.76 -6.34
CA SER A 292 -25.13 -0.69 -6.36
C SER A 292 -23.74 -1.04 -6.90
N ASP A 293 -23.26 -2.25 -6.65
CA ASP A 293 -22.24 -2.90 -7.46
C ASP A 293 -22.90 -3.90 -8.44
N MET A 294 -22.20 -4.95 -8.86
CA MET A 294 -22.74 -6.01 -9.74
C MET A 294 -23.43 -7.13 -8.94
N GLY A 295 -23.43 -7.05 -7.61
CA GLY A 295 -24.12 -7.99 -6.74
C GLY A 295 -25.65 -7.89 -6.80
N HIS A 296 -26.31 -8.88 -6.19
CA HIS A 296 -27.76 -8.90 -6.01
C HIS A 296 -28.23 -8.16 -4.75
N GLN A 297 -27.29 -7.61 -3.96
CA GLN A 297 -27.56 -6.95 -2.70
C GLN A 297 -28.39 -5.66 -2.89
N PRO A 298 -29.23 -5.26 -1.90
CA PRO A 298 -30.04 -4.05 -2.02
C PRO A 298 -29.20 -2.79 -2.30
N PRO A 299 -29.65 -1.87 -3.17
CA PRO A 299 -28.94 -0.64 -3.45
C PRO A 299 -29.06 0.36 -2.28
N ALA A 300 -27.99 1.11 -2.02
CA ALA A 300 -27.98 2.23 -1.07
C ALA A 300 -27.28 3.44 -1.69
N LEU A 301 -28.01 4.57 -1.78
CA LEU A 301 -27.50 5.80 -2.39
C LEU A 301 -26.53 6.50 -1.42
N PRO A 302 -25.26 6.78 -1.82
CA PRO A 302 -24.33 7.56 -0.99
C PRO A 302 -24.76 9.03 -0.91
N ASP A 303 -24.36 9.77 0.13
CA ASP A 303 -24.68 11.20 0.25
C ASP A 303 -23.91 12.04 -0.78
N ALA A 304 -22.65 11.68 -1.04
CA ALA A 304 -21.80 12.29 -2.06
C ALA A 304 -20.88 11.26 -2.72
N VAL A 305 -20.40 11.55 -3.94
CA VAL A 305 -19.34 10.76 -4.60
C VAL A 305 -18.19 11.68 -5.00
N ALA A 306 -16.97 11.29 -4.69
CA ALA A 306 -15.73 11.97 -5.03
C ALA A 306 -14.94 11.20 -6.11
N LEU A 307 -14.47 11.92 -7.14
CA LEU A 307 -13.57 11.40 -8.17
C LEU A 307 -12.20 12.12 -8.12
N PRO A 308 -11.31 11.75 -7.17
CA PRO A 308 -9.97 12.32 -7.06
C PRO A 308 -9.01 11.84 -8.16
N ASN A 309 -8.16 12.74 -8.65
CA ASN A 309 -7.11 12.45 -9.64
C ASN A 309 -5.77 12.08 -8.99
N THR A 310 -5.62 12.22 -7.66
CA THR A 310 -4.35 12.00 -6.95
C THR A 310 -4.53 11.37 -5.57
N THR A 311 -3.52 10.63 -5.11
CA THR A 311 -3.40 10.11 -3.73
C THR A 311 -3.55 11.22 -2.68
N ASN A 312 -3.05 12.44 -2.95
CA ASN A 312 -3.18 13.57 -2.02
C ASN A 312 -4.63 14.10 -1.89
N GLN A 313 -5.43 14.04 -2.95
CA GLN A 313 -6.86 14.38 -2.87
C GLN A 313 -7.64 13.32 -2.09
N VAL A 314 -7.33 12.04 -2.27
CA VAL A 314 -7.87 10.94 -1.43
C VAL A 314 -7.53 11.18 0.05
N ALA A 315 -6.26 11.48 0.35
CA ALA A 315 -5.80 11.80 1.70
C ALA A 315 -6.54 12.99 2.32
N ALA A 316 -6.75 14.08 1.57
CA ALA A 316 -7.49 15.24 2.05
C ALA A 316 -8.98 14.93 2.34
N LEU A 317 -9.63 14.12 1.48
CA LEU A 317 -11.00 13.67 1.69
C LEU A 317 -11.13 12.81 2.95
N VAL A 318 -10.22 11.83 3.14
CA VAL A 318 -10.29 10.94 4.29
C VAL A 318 -10.00 11.68 5.60
N ARG A 319 -9.07 12.66 5.63
CA ARG A 319 -8.89 13.54 6.81
C ARG A 319 -10.18 14.27 7.19
N LEU A 320 -10.82 14.92 6.22
CA LEU A 320 -12.08 15.63 6.44
C LEU A 320 -13.19 14.70 6.96
N CYS A 321 -13.33 13.52 6.35
CA CYS A 321 -14.32 12.53 6.76
C CYS A 321 -14.01 11.96 8.15
N HIS A 322 -12.74 11.75 8.48
CA HIS A 322 -12.31 11.34 9.82
C HIS A 322 -12.68 12.38 10.87
N ASP A 323 -12.32 13.64 10.65
CA ASP A 323 -12.59 14.75 11.57
C ASP A 323 -14.10 14.95 11.80
N LYS A 324 -14.91 14.88 10.74
CA LYS A 324 -16.37 15.03 10.79
C LYS A 324 -17.13 13.72 11.04
N ARG A 325 -16.43 12.60 11.23
CA ARG A 325 -16.98 11.24 11.44
C ARG A 325 -17.95 10.77 10.36
N VAL A 326 -17.71 11.19 9.12
CA VAL A 326 -18.48 10.81 7.93
C VAL A 326 -17.97 9.45 7.42
N PRO A 327 -18.84 8.46 7.17
CA PRO A 327 -18.44 7.19 6.55
C PRO A 327 -17.84 7.38 5.16
N VAL A 328 -16.87 6.54 4.82
CA VAL A 328 -16.16 6.54 3.54
C VAL A 328 -16.22 5.14 2.92
N THR A 329 -16.85 5.01 1.75
CA THR A 329 -16.87 3.76 0.97
C THR A 329 -15.95 3.91 -0.24
N THR A 330 -15.03 2.97 -0.45
CA THR A 330 -14.14 3.00 -1.62
C THR A 330 -14.80 2.28 -2.80
N ARG A 331 -14.69 2.84 -4.01
CA ARG A 331 -15.12 2.19 -5.25
C ARG A 331 -13.99 2.12 -6.28
N GLY A 332 -13.88 0.98 -6.93
CA GLY A 332 -13.10 0.78 -8.16
C GLY A 332 -14.01 0.79 -9.38
N ALA A 333 -13.92 -0.21 -10.24
CA ALA A 333 -14.85 -0.39 -11.37
C ALA A 333 -16.32 -0.68 -10.95
N GLY A 334 -16.60 -0.93 -9.67
CA GLY A 334 -17.95 -1.29 -9.20
C GLY A 334 -18.40 -2.71 -9.56
N THR A 335 -17.47 -3.58 -9.94
CA THR A 335 -17.72 -4.95 -10.44
C THR A 335 -17.73 -6.03 -9.35
N GLY A 336 -17.74 -5.64 -8.07
CA GLY A 336 -17.87 -6.56 -6.94
C GLY A 336 -19.28 -7.16 -6.85
N LEU A 337 -19.41 -8.29 -6.17
CA LEU A 337 -20.65 -9.10 -6.12
C LEU A 337 -21.29 -9.19 -4.73
N GLU A 338 -20.55 -8.84 -3.67
CA GLU A 338 -20.96 -9.02 -2.28
C GLU A 338 -21.45 -7.72 -1.60
N GLY A 339 -21.74 -6.65 -2.35
CA GLY A 339 -22.11 -5.34 -1.80
C GLY A 339 -20.94 -4.55 -1.20
N GLY A 340 -19.70 -4.99 -1.46
CA GLY A 340 -18.46 -4.40 -0.93
C GLY A 340 -18.30 -2.91 -1.26
N ALA A 341 -18.79 -2.49 -2.43
CA ALA A 341 -18.67 -1.12 -2.93
C ALA A 341 -19.94 -0.26 -2.77
N VAL A 342 -20.89 -0.69 -1.94
CA VAL A 342 -22.19 -0.03 -1.69
C VAL A 342 -22.18 0.72 -0.35
N ALA A 343 -22.65 1.96 -0.36
CA ALA A 343 -22.58 2.88 0.78
C ALA A 343 -23.75 2.73 1.77
N TYR A 344 -23.91 1.54 2.37
CA TYR A 344 -24.99 1.25 3.33
C TYR A 344 -25.09 2.18 4.55
N ALA A 345 -23.99 2.85 4.92
CA ALA A 345 -23.94 3.83 6.01
C ALA A 345 -24.08 5.28 5.52
N GLY A 346 -24.44 5.51 4.25
CA GLY A 346 -24.37 6.82 3.61
C GLY A 346 -22.93 7.31 3.47
N GLY A 347 -22.74 8.62 3.62
CA GLY A 347 -21.46 9.29 3.59
C GLY A 347 -20.87 9.44 2.18
N LEU A 348 -19.54 9.45 2.11
CA LEU A 348 -18.79 9.71 0.89
C LEU A 348 -18.37 8.41 0.20
N VAL A 349 -18.73 8.22 -1.06
CA VAL A 349 -18.04 7.25 -1.93
C VAL A 349 -16.80 7.93 -2.53
N VAL A 350 -15.64 7.30 -2.40
CA VAL A 350 -14.42 7.70 -3.10
C VAL A 350 -14.19 6.74 -4.26
N ASP A 351 -14.46 7.21 -5.47
CA ASP A 351 -14.22 6.48 -6.70
C ASP A 351 -12.78 6.68 -7.18
N THR A 352 -12.03 5.59 -7.18
CA THR A 352 -10.63 5.54 -7.62
C THR A 352 -10.46 5.62 -9.13
N SER A 353 -11.53 5.59 -9.94
CA SER A 353 -11.50 5.48 -11.41
C SER A 353 -10.57 6.48 -12.13
N ARG A 354 -10.31 7.66 -11.56
CA ARG A 354 -9.38 8.67 -12.12
C ARG A 354 -7.91 8.51 -11.72
N LEU A 355 -7.60 7.60 -10.79
CA LEU A 355 -6.24 7.21 -10.43
C LEU A 355 -5.67 6.26 -11.51
N LYS A 356 -5.30 6.85 -12.66
CA LYS A 356 -4.89 6.16 -13.90
C LYS A 356 -3.37 6.15 -14.15
N LEU A 357 -2.55 6.23 -13.10
CA LEU A 357 -1.08 6.17 -13.24
C LEU A 357 -0.66 4.83 -13.87
N LEU A 358 0.26 4.88 -14.84
CA LEU A 358 0.84 3.71 -15.50
C LEU A 358 2.33 3.98 -15.78
N GLN A 359 3.21 3.20 -15.18
CA GLN A 359 4.66 3.28 -15.41
C GLN A 359 5.27 1.87 -15.32
N PHE A 360 5.75 1.34 -16.44
CA PHE A 360 6.52 0.11 -16.48
C PHE A 360 7.98 0.34 -16.09
N ASP A 361 8.54 -0.59 -15.31
CA ASP A 361 9.95 -0.69 -14.93
C ASP A 361 10.51 -1.98 -15.55
N GLU A 362 11.27 -1.81 -16.63
CA GLU A 362 11.82 -2.90 -17.43
C GLU A 362 12.96 -3.63 -16.72
N GLU A 363 13.79 -2.93 -15.95
CA GLU A 363 14.91 -3.51 -15.19
C GLU A 363 14.40 -4.45 -14.08
N ASN A 364 13.35 -4.04 -13.37
CA ASN A 364 12.78 -4.79 -12.25
C ASN A 364 11.61 -5.72 -12.65
N GLN A 365 11.12 -5.62 -13.90
CA GLN A 365 9.94 -6.36 -14.40
C GLN A 365 8.71 -6.16 -13.50
N THR A 366 8.39 -4.89 -13.24
CA THR A 366 7.21 -4.47 -12.46
C THR A 366 6.51 -3.30 -13.12
N CYS A 367 5.27 -3.03 -12.73
CA CYS A 367 4.53 -1.84 -13.17
C CYS A 367 3.96 -1.11 -11.96
N LEU A 368 4.21 0.19 -11.86
CA LEU A 368 3.51 1.10 -10.95
C LEU A 368 2.18 1.49 -11.61
N VAL A 369 1.08 1.14 -10.95
CA VAL A 369 -0.28 1.28 -11.46
C VAL A 369 -1.17 2.01 -10.46
N GLY A 370 -1.99 2.94 -10.92
CA GLY A 370 -3.02 3.57 -10.11
C GLY A 370 -4.19 2.62 -9.83
N ALA A 371 -4.84 2.75 -8.67
CA ALA A 371 -5.90 1.87 -8.22
C ALA A 371 -7.14 1.84 -9.15
N GLY A 372 -7.35 2.89 -9.95
CA GLY A 372 -8.44 3.02 -10.92
C GLY A 372 -8.14 2.45 -12.31
N VAL A 373 -6.90 2.05 -12.59
CA VAL A 373 -6.54 1.36 -13.84
C VAL A 373 -7.33 0.06 -13.94
N LEU A 374 -7.96 -0.20 -15.09
CA LEU A 374 -8.67 -1.44 -15.37
C LEU A 374 -7.71 -2.54 -15.83
N LYS A 375 -8.02 -3.80 -15.55
CA LYS A 375 -7.19 -4.94 -15.94
C LYS A 375 -6.85 -4.96 -17.44
N ASN A 376 -7.81 -4.63 -18.31
CA ASN A 376 -7.58 -4.56 -19.76
C ASN A 376 -6.84 -3.29 -20.22
N GLU A 377 -6.93 -2.17 -19.49
CA GLU A 377 -6.08 -1.00 -19.75
C GLU A 377 -4.61 -1.32 -19.44
N LEU A 378 -4.36 -2.00 -18.33
CA LEU A 378 -3.01 -2.44 -17.96
C LEU A 378 -2.46 -3.46 -18.95
N ASP A 379 -3.24 -4.45 -19.38
CA ASP A 379 -2.80 -5.41 -20.41
C ASP A 379 -2.43 -4.69 -21.72
N LEU A 380 -3.28 -3.77 -22.19
CA LEU A 380 -3.02 -2.98 -23.39
C LEU A 380 -1.75 -2.13 -23.27
N TYR A 381 -1.54 -1.48 -22.13
CA TYR A 381 -0.34 -0.69 -21.84
C TYR A 381 0.93 -1.54 -21.79
N LEU A 382 0.86 -2.75 -21.22
CA LEU A 382 2.00 -3.67 -21.11
C LEU A 382 2.33 -4.39 -22.43
N LYS A 383 1.40 -4.44 -23.39
CA LYS A 383 1.54 -5.17 -24.66
C LYS A 383 2.78 -4.80 -25.49
N PRO A 384 3.14 -3.51 -25.70
CA PRO A 384 4.34 -3.14 -26.46
C PRO A 384 5.65 -3.59 -25.80
N PHE A 385 5.67 -3.72 -24.47
CA PHE A 385 6.82 -4.17 -23.68
C PHE A 385 6.96 -5.71 -23.64
N GLY A 386 6.15 -6.46 -24.38
CA GLY A 386 6.23 -7.92 -24.44
C GLY A 386 5.80 -8.64 -23.16
N VAL A 387 5.21 -7.93 -22.20
CA VAL A 387 4.80 -8.46 -20.88
C VAL A 387 3.29 -8.29 -20.63
N LEU A 388 2.78 -8.98 -19.60
CA LEU A 388 1.41 -8.92 -19.12
C LEU A 388 1.35 -8.86 -17.58
N PHE A 389 0.18 -8.49 -17.04
CA PHE A 389 -0.18 -8.72 -15.64
C PHE A 389 -0.92 -10.06 -15.53
N GLY A 390 -0.51 -10.90 -14.57
CA GLY A 390 -0.87 -12.32 -14.54
C GLY A 390 -2.35 -12.63 -14.31
N PRO A 391 -2.97 -12.14 -13.22
CA PRO A 391 -4.37 -12.39 -12.88
C PRO A 391 -5.35 -11.92 -13.96
N ASP A 392 -6.31 -12.78 -14.30
CA ASP A 392 -7.22 -12.59 -15.43
C ASP A 392 -8.71 -12.84 -15.08
N PRO A 393 -9.33 -11.95 -14.30
CA PRO A 393 -10.77 -11.97 -14.04
C PRO A 393 -11.57 -11.48 -15.26
N SER A 394 -12.71 -12.13 -15.52
CA SER A 394 -13.57 -11.85 -16.67
C SER A 394 -14.30 -10.50 -16.62
N SER A 395 -14.48 -9.92 -15.43
CA SER A 395 -15.28 -8.71 -15.19
C SER A 395 -14.57 -7.39 -15.53
N ASN A 396 -13.31 -7.42 -15.98
CA ASN A 396 -12.45 -6.24 -16.18
C ASN A 396 -12.46 -5.24 -15.00
N PRO A 397 -12.19 -5.70 -13.76
CA PRO A 397 -12.15 -4.85 -12.57
C PRO A 397 -10.97 -3.86 -12.61
N SER A 398 -10.96 -2.90 -11.68
CA SER A 398 -9.77 -2.07 -11.45
C SER A 398 -8.74 -2.80 -10.59
N ILE A 399 -7.43 -2.54 -10.80
CA ILE A 399 -6.35 -3.24 -10.08
C ILE A 399 -6.44 -3.01 -8.57
N GLY A 400 -6.82 -1.80 -8.13
CA GLY A 400 -7.09 -1.52 -6.72
C GLY A 400 -8.26 -2.31 -6.16
N GLY A 401 -9.30 -2.55 -6.97
CA GLY A 401 -10.42 -3.43 -6.62
C GLY A 401 -9.97 -4.89 -6.46
N MET A 402 -9.21 -5.41 -7.43
CA MET A 402 -8.64 -6.77 -7.38
C MET A 402 -7.80 -7.01 -6.12
N ALA A 403 -6.94 -6.05 -5.76
CA ALA A 403 -6.15 -6.11 -4.53
C ALA A 403 -7.03 -5.99 -3.26
N SER A 404 -8.07 -5.15 -3.30
CA SER A 404 -8.97 -4.93 -2.16
C SER A 404 -9.85 -6.13 -1.85
N THR A 405 -10.38 -6.85 -2.85
CA THR A 405 -11.19 -8.07 -2.64
C THR A 405 -10.33 -9.32 -2.53
N GLY A 406 -9.12 -9.30 -3.09
CA GLY A 406 -8.28 -10.49 -3.23
C GLY A 406 -8.63 -11.34 -4.46
N GLY A 407 -9.38 -10.79 -5.42
CA GLY A 407 -9.91 -11.52 -6.58
C GLY A 407 -8.85 -12.24 -7.42
N SER A 408 -9.26 -13.28 -8.12
CA SER A 408 -8.37 -14.19 -8.85
C SER A 408 -8.68 -14.15 -10.36
N GLY A 409 -9.05 -15.27 -10.97
CA GLY A 409 -9.39 -15.42 -12.38
C GLY A 409 -8.72 -16.62 -13.04
N MET A 410 -9.01 -16.82 -14.33
CA MET A 410 -8.76 -18.08 -15.07
C MET A 410 -7.27 -18.49 -15.20
N SER A 411 -6.34 -17.58 -14.90
CA SER A 411 -4.88 -17.77 -15.01
C SER A 411 -4.18 -18.04 -13.66
N THR A 412 -4.95 -18.14 -12.57
CA THR A 412 -4.43 -18.21 -11.19
C THR A 412 -3.50 -19.40 -10.99
N LEU A 413 -3.83 -20.58 -11.54
CA LEU A 413 -2.96 -21.77 -11.55
C LEU A 413 -1.49 -21.48 -11.89
N LYS A 414 -1.23 -20.61 -12.87
CA LYS A 414 0.11 -20.37 -13.42
C LYS A 414 0.74 -19.06 -12.97
N TYR A 415 -0.06 -18.02 -12.73
CA TYR A 415 0.44 -16.71 -12.37
C TYR A 415 0.17 -16.30 -10.92
N GLY A 416 -0.64 -17.07 -10.18
CA GLY A 416 -1.09 -16.75 -8.83
C GLY A 416 -2.21 -15.72 -8.82
N THR A 417 -2.78 -15.52 -7.64
CA THR A 417 -3.86 -14.57 -7.34
C THR A 417 -3.40 -13.11 -7.45
N SER A 418 -4.33 -12.16 -7.36
CA SER A 418 -3.98 -10.73 -7.23
C SER A 418 -3.12 -10.45 -6.00
N LYS A 419 -3.35 -11.16 -4.89
CA LYS A 419 -2.58 -10.97 -3.64
C LYS A 419 -1.09 -11.28 -3.82
N GLU A 420 -0.77 -12.36 -4.54
CA GLU A 420 0.60 -12.81 -4.78
C GLU A 420 1.37 -11.95 -5.80
N ASN A 421 0.65 -11.19 -6.63
CA ASN A 421 1.22 -10.36 -7.68
C ASN A 421 1.46 -8.90 -7.27
N VAL A 422 1.01 -8.47 -6.09
CA VAL A 422 1.28 -7.14 -5.53
C VAL A 422 2.61 -7.13 -4.76
N ARG A 423 3.54 -6.26 -5.16
CA ARG A 423 4.82 -6.03 -4.48
C ARG A 423 4.72 -5.00 -3.37
N SER A 424 3.99 -3.91 -3.60
CA SER A 424 3.84 -2.77 -2.69
C SER A 424 2.52 -2.06 -3.00
N MET A 425 1.96 -1.37 -2.02
CA MET A 425 0.80 -0.50 -2.18
C MET A 425 1.07 0.86 -1.55
N THR A 426 0.54 1.92 -2.16
CA THR A 426 0.30 3.21 -1.52
C THR A 426 -1.14 3.19 -1.02
N VAL A 427 -1.31 3.42 0.28
CA VAL A 427 -2.61 3.35 0.98
C VAL A 427 -2.85 4.64 1.74
N VAL A 428 -4.04 5.21 1.61
CA VAL A 428 -4.52 6.27 2.49
C VAL A 428 -5.17 5.63 3.72
N THR A 429 -4.62 5.90 4.91
CA THR A 429 -5.10 5.35 6.19
C THR A 429 -6.43 5.99 6.61
N PRO A 430 -7.14 5.48 7.64
CA PRO A 430 -8.35 6.09 8.18
C PRO A 430 -8.12 7.50 8.78
N PHE A 431 -6.88 7.83 9.12
CA PHE A 431 -6.44 9.17 9.53
C PHE A 431 -6.13 10.08 8.34
N GLY A 432 -6.17 9.55 7.12
CA GLY A 432 -5.82 10.22 5.87
C GLY A 432 -4.31 10.37 5.65
N ASP A 433 -3.48 9.61 6.35
CA ASP A 433 -2.03 9.56 6.09
C ASP A 433 -1.72 8.69 4.87
N VAL A 434 -0.62 8.99 4.17
CA VAL A 434 -0.18 8.21 3.00
C VAL A 434 0.89 7.22 3.45
N LEU A 435 0.51 5.95 3.52
CA LEU A 435 1.35 4.82 3.91
C LEU A 435 1.83 4.07 2.66
N GLN A 436 3.14 3.84 2.53
CA GLN A 436 3.67 2.81 1.64
C GLN A 436 3.83 1.51 2.46
N THR A 437 3.17 0.42 2.04
CA THR A 437 3.13 -0.83 2.82
C THR A 437 4.49 -1.52 2.95
N ARG A 438 5.32 -1.47 1.90
CA ARG A 438 6.71 -1.95 1.91
C ARG A 438 7.51 -1.35 0.76
N ARG A 439 8.84 -1.55 0.75
CA ARG A 439 9.66 -1.23 -0.42
C ARG A 439 9.34 -2.16 -1.60
N ALA A 440 9.58 -1.67 -2.81
CA ALA A 440 9.34 -2.36 -4.09
C ALA A 440 10.32 -3.52 -4.38
N THR A 441 10.96 -4.10 -3.36
CA THR A 441 11.92 -5.19 -3.50
C THR A 441 11.23 -6.55 -3.52
N ARG A 442 11.86 -7.57 -4.13
CA ARG A 442 11.34 -8.95 -4.11
C ARG A 442 11.32 -9.57 -2.71
N LYS A 443 12.33 -9.27 -1.88
CA LYS A 443 12.46 -9.77 -0.50
C LYS A 443 12.50 -8.59 0.48
N SER A 444 11.85 -8.77 1.62
CA SER A 444 11.92 -7.91 2.81
C SER A 444 11.60 -8.77 4.02
N SER A 445 12.21 -8.47 5.16
CA SER A 445 11.99 -9.15 6.46
C SER A 445 12.14 -8.17 7.62
N THR A 446 11.84 -6.90 7.38
CA THR A 446 12.03 -5.78 8.32
C THR A 446 10.66 -5.24 8.76
N GLY A 447 10.15 -5.73 9.88
CA GLY A 447 8.81 -5.42 10.39
C GLY A 447 7.72 -6.37 9.88
N TYR A 448 6.46 -6.05 10.17
CA TYR A 448 5.30 -6.83 9.75
C TYR A 448 4.99 -6.64 8.25
N GLU A 449 4.43 -7.67 7.60
CA GLU A 449 4.04 -7.60 6.18
C GLU A 449 2.71 -6.87 6.01
N LEU A 450 2.78 -5.55 5.80
CA LEU A 450 1.59 -4.70 5.67
C LEU A 450 0.82 -4.93 4.35
N ASN A 451 1.38 -5.58 3.32
CA ASN A 451 0.56 -6.00 2.19
C ASN A 451 -0.54 -6.96 2.64
N ALA A 452 -0.22 -7.95 3.49
CA ALA A 452 -1.16 -8.96 3.96
C ALA A 452 -2.30 -8.36 4.81
N LEU A 453 -2.09 -7.18 5.39
CA LEU A 453 -3.09 -6.45 6.16
C LEU A 453 -4.15 -5.78 5.27
N TYR A 454 -3.75 -5.24 4.11
CA TYR A 454 -4.65 -4.49 3.21
C TYR A 454 -5.20 -5.34 2.04
N LEU A 455 -4.53 -6.42 1.66
CA LEU A 455 -4.96 -7.32 0.58
C LEU A 455 -6.15 -8.21 0.99
N GLY A 456 -7.33 -7.96 0.41
CA GLY A 456 -8.58 -8.58 0.85
C GLY A 456 -9.29 -7.82 1.99
N ALA A 457 -8.85 -6.60 2.33
CA ALA A 457 -9.50 -5.79 3.37
C ALA A 457 -10.74 -5.02 2.88
N GLU A 458 -11.09 -5.09 1.60
CA GLU A 458 -12.28 -4.48 0.98
C GLU A 458 -12.50 -2.99 1.33
N GLY A 459 -11.41 -2.22 1.42
CA GLY A 459 -11.47 -0.80 1.78
C GLY A 459 -11.84 -0.51 3.25
N THR A 460 -12.01 -1.54 4.10
CA THR A 460 -12.37 -1.38 5.52
C THR A 460 -11.23 -0.84 6.39
N LEU A 461 -9.97 -0.94 5.94
CA LEU A 461 -8.79 -0.49 6.71
C LEU A 461 -8.11 0.76 6.12
N GLY A 462 -8.52 1.21 4.93
CA GLY A 462 -7.88 2.29 4.18
C GLY A 462 -8.19 2.22 2.69
N ILE A 463 -7.76 3.24 1.92
CA ILE A 463 -7.98 3.32 0.47
C ILE A 463 -6.66 3.04 -0.25
N ILE A 464 -6.58 1.95 -1.03
CA ILE A 464 -5.46 1.70 -1.94
C ILE A 464 -5.55 2.72 -3.08
N THR A 465 -4.48 3.48 -3.33
CA THR A 465 -4.43 4.50 -4.39
C THR A 465 -3.47 4.17 -5.52
N GLU A 466 -2.37 3.48 -5.22
CA GLU A 466 -1.36 3.02 -6.17
C GLU A 466 -0.85 1.63 -5.75
N LEU A 467 -0.41 0.82 -6.71
CA LEU A 467 0.18 -0.50 -6.50
C LEU A 467 1.42 -0.66 -7.37
N ILE A 468 2.39 -1.43 -6.90
CA ILE A 468 3.48 -1.95 -7.73
C ILE A 468 3.19 -3.42 -7.95
N VAL A 469 2.91 -3.81 -9.19
CA VAL A 469 2.55 -5.18 -9.57
C VAL A 469 3.69 -5.88 -10.32
N ARG A 470 3.79 -7.19 -10.14
CA ARG A 470 4.67 -8.07 -10.94
C ARG A 470 4.14 -8.18 -12.37
N THR A 471 5.04 -8.20 -13.35
CA THR A 471 4.72 -8.58 -14.74
C THR A 471 5.28 -9.96 -15.10
N PHE A 472 4.79 -10.54 -16.19
CA PHE A 472 5.24 -11.82 -16.76
C PHE A 472 5.44 -11.68 -18.27
N PRO A 473 6.38 -12.43 -18.90
CA PRO A 473 6.52 -12.47 -20.35
C PRO A 473 5.24 -12.97 -21.02
N ARG A 474 4.88 -12.37 -22.16
CA ARG A 474 3.75 -12.85 -22.97
C ARG A 474 4.04 -14.22 -23.59
N PRO A 475 3.03 -15.11 -23.71
CA PRO A 475 3.16 -16.36 -24.44
C PRO A 475 3.60 -16.15 -25.89
N LYS A 476 4.56 -16.96 -26.34
CA LYS A 476 4.95 -17.10 -27.75
C LYS A 476 4.23 -18.26 -28.45
N ARG A 477 3.75 -19.24 -27.68
CA ARG A 477 2.89 -20.34 -28.13
C ARG A 477 1.67 -20.44 -27.23
N ARG A 478 0.48 -20.57 -27.83
CA ARG A 478 -0.78 -20.94 -27.19
C ARG A 478 -1.35 -22.14 -27.95
N VAL A 479 -1.75 -23.18 -27.23
CA VAL A 479 -2.55 -24.31 -27.74
C VAL A 479 -3.59 -24.67 -26.69
N GLY A 480 -4.60 -25.45 -27.02
CA GLY A 480 -5.59 -25.83 -26.02
C GLY A 480 -6.56 -26.91 -26.48
N ALA A 481 -7.49 -27.26 -25.63
CA ALA A 481 -8.43 -28.35 -25.88
C ALA A 481 -9.79 -28.11 -25.24
N VAL A 482 -10.79 -28.79 -25.79
CA VAL A 482 -12.12 -28.96 -25.21
C VAL A 482 -12.37 -30.45 -25.02
N VAL A 483 -12.70 -30.87 -23.80
CA VAL A 483 -12.92 -32.27 -23.43
C VAL A 483 -14.28 -32.43 -22.77
N THR A 484 -15.12 -33.33 -23.28
CA THR A 484 -16.46 -33.59 -22.70
C THR A 484 -16.48 -34.89 -21.89
N PHE A 485 -17.34 -34.95 -20.89
CA PHE A 485 -17.50 -36.09 -19.98
C PHE A 485 -18.96 -36.55 -19.89
N ALA A 486 -19.21 -37.65 -19.17
CA ALA A 486 -20.57 -38.08 -18.85
C ALA A 486 -21.22 -37.20 -17.77
N ASP A 487 -20.48 -36.82 -16.74
CA ASP A 487 -20.93 -36.03 -15.60
C ASP A 487 -19.82 -35.11 -15.04
N VAL A 488 -20.19 -34.20 -14.13
CA VAL A 488 -19.26 -33.24 -13.50
C VAL A 488 -18.22 -33.96 -12.62
N ARG A 489 -18.57 -35.08 -11.99
CA ARG A 489 -17.66 -35.82 -11.10
C ARG A 489 -16.48 -36.40 -11.89
N SER A 490 -16.73 -37.00 -13.05
CA SER A 490 -15.70 -37.49 -13.96
C SER A 490 -14.78 -36.36 -14.45
N ALA A 491 -15.37 -35.25 -14.91
CA ALA A 491 -14.60 -34.09 -15.36
C ALA A 491 -13.70 -33.52 -14.26
N SER A 492 -14.23 -33.30 -13.06
CA SER A 492 -13.44 -32.82 -11.92
C SER A 492 -12.39 -33.85 -11.48
N SER A 493 -12.66 -35.15 -11.51
CA SER A 493 -11.70 -36.18 -11.08
C SER A 493 -10.47 -36.27 -11.98
N ALA A 494 -10.65 -36.06 -13.30
CA ALA A 494 -9.52 -35.90 -14.23
C ALA A 494 -8.62 -34.71 -13.87
N VAL A 495 -9.22 -33.59 -13.43
CA VAL A 495 -8.48 -32.40 -12.98
C VAL A 495 -7.75 -32.66 -11.66
N VAL A 496 -8.39 -33.35 -10.71
CA VAL A 496 -7.73 -33.72 -9.43
C VAL A 496 -6.49 -34.57 -9.68
N GLU A 497 -6.56 -35.59 -10.54
CA GLU A 497 -5.39 -36.40 -10.91
C GLU A 497 -4.32 -35.55 -11.63
N ALA A 498 -4.71 -34.73 -12.61
CA ALA A 498 -3.79 -33.87 -13.34
C ALA A 498 -3.01 -32.90 -12.42
N THR A 499 -3.69 -32.23 -11.49
CA THR A 499 -3.06 -31.31 -10.53
C THR A 499 -2.17 -32.05 -9.52
N GLN A 500 -2.48 -33.31 -9.17
CA GLN A 500 -1.72 -34.07 -8.17
C GLN A 500 -0.51 -34.83 -8.73
N SER A 501 -0.62 -35.43 -9.92
CA SER A 501 0.38 -36.38 -10.42
C SER A 501 1.02 -36.03 -11.77
N ALA A 502 0.51 -35.03 -12.51
CA ALA A 502 0.95 -34.77 -13.88
C ALA A 502 1.91 -33.59 -14.05
N ASN A 503 2.02 -32.68 -13.05
CA ASN A 503 2.93 -31.53 -13.03
C ASN A 503 2.99 -30.76 -14.37
N LEU A 504 1.83 -30.34 -14.88
CA LEU A 504 1.66 -29.74 -16.21
C LEU A 504 2.21 -28.29 -16.24
N GLU A 505 3.54 -28.14 -16.36
CA GLU A 505 4.27 -26.84 -16.34
C GLU A 505 3.66 -25.79 -17.29
N THR A 506 3.11 -26.22 -18.42
CA THR A 506 2.61 -25.33 -19.47
C THR A 506 1.15 -24.91 -19.29
N LEU A 507 0.34 -25.65 -18.53
CA LEU A 507 -1.08 -25.39 -18.30
C LEU A 507 -1.30 -24.00 -17.68
N LEU A 508 -2.00 -23.12 -18.41
CA LEU A 508 -2.34 -21.75 -17.99
C LEU A 508 -3.72 -21.72 -17.34
N ARG A 509 -4.69 -22.39 -17.96
CA ARG A 509 -6.10 -22.37 -17.57
C ARG A 509 -6.69 -23.76 -17.68
N CYS A 510 -7.47 -24.17 -16.68
CA CYS A 510 -8.33 -25.35 -16.74
C CYS A 510 -9.70 -24.96 -16.19
N GLU A 511 -10.70 -24.91 -17.06
CA GLU A 511 -12.01 -24.35 -16.78
C GLU A 511 -13.11 -25.39 -17.00
N LEU A 512 -14.07 -25.51 -16.08
CA LEU A 512 -15.25 -26.36 -16.27
C LEU A 512 -16.49 -25.53 -16.62
N LEU A 513 -17.37 -26.09 -17.45
CA LEU A 513 -18.76 -25.68 -17.63
C LEU A 513 -19.64 -26.95 -17.57
N ASN A 514 -20.71 -26.96 -16.77
CA ASN A 514 -21.61 -28.12 -16.70
C ASN A 514 -22.58 -28.20 -17.91
N ASP A 515 -23.40 -29.25 -17.94
CA ASP A 515 -24.36 -29.50 -19.04
C ASP A 515 -25.39 -28.37 -19.21
N GLU A 516 -25.96 -27.86 -18.11
CA GLU A 516 -26.85 -26.70 -18.11
C GLU A 516 -26.12 -25.44 -18.54
N GLY A 517 -24.87 -25.24 -18.11
CA GLY A 517 -24.03 -24.14 -18.59
C GLY A 517 -23.78 -24.18 -20.10
N VAL A 518 -23.55 -25.36 -20.66
CA VAL A 518 -23.42 -25.55 -22.12
C VAL A 518 -24.74 -25.30 -22.84
N GLU A 519 -25.87 -25.75 -22.30
CA GLU A 519 -27.20 -25.48 -22.85
C GLU A 519 -27.52 -23.98 -22.86
N CYS A 520 -27.31 -23.28 -21.74
CA CYS A 520 -27.51 -21.84 -21.61
C CYS A 520 -26.66 -21.05 -22.61
N THR A 521 -25.38 -21.43 -22.76
CA THR A 521 -24.45 -20.73 -23.66
C THR A 521 -24.75 -21.01 -25.12
N ASN A 522 -25.11 -22.25 -25.49
CA ASN A 522 -25.64 -22.58 -26.82
C ASN A 522 -26.91 -21.77 -27.15
N ALA A 523 -27.86 -21.67 -26.23
CA ALA A 523 -29.10 -20.93 -26.45
C ALA A 523 -28.87 -19.44 -26.75
N VAL A 524 -27.95 -18.81 -26.00
CA VAL A 524 -27.71 -17.35 -26.06
C VAL A 524 -26.67 -16.95 -27.12
N PHE A 525 -25.57 -17.70 -27.26
CA PHE A 525 -24.46 -17.39 -28.18
C PHE A 525 -24.47 -18.19 -29.48
N LYS A 526 -25.43 -19.11 -29.65
CA LYS A 526 -25.58 -19.97 -30.84
C LYS A 526 -24.37 -20.88 -31.12
N THR A 527 -23.60 -21.20 -30.06
CA THR A 527 -22.58 -22.24 -30.08
C THR A 527 -23.21 -23.62 -30.33
N ARG A 528 -22.40 -24.60 -30.73
CA ARG A 528 -22.84 -25.95 -31.13
C ARG A 528 -22.21 -27.06 -30.29
N LEU A 529 -21.90 -26.77 -29.02
CA LEU A 529 -21.29 -27.75 -28.11
C LEU A 529 -22.33 -28.81 -27.71
N ALA A 530 -21.90 -30.06 -27.51
CA ALA A 530 -22.79 -31.10 -27.00
C ALA A 530 -23.18 -30.79 -25.54
N LYS A 531 -24.46 -30.94 -25.17
CA LYS A 531 -24.97 -30.73 -23.81
C LYS A 531 -24.40 -31.78 -22.83
N ARG A 532 -23.19 -31.53 -22.36
CA ARG A 532 -22.38 -32.38 -21.47
C ARG A 532 -21.43 -31.50 -20.64
N PRO A 533 -21.03 -31.93 -19.44
CA PRO A 533 -19.95 -31.28 -18.71
C PRO A 533 -18.68 -31.26 -19.54
N THR A 534 -18.07 -30.08 -19.63
CA THR A 534 -17.03 -29.74 -20.59
C THR A 534 -15.89 -29.02 -19.89
N LEU A 535 -14.67 -29.53 -20.07
CA LEU A 535 -13.43 -28.86 -19.69
C LEU A 535 -12.86 -28.06 -20.88
N PHE A 536 -12.41 -26.85 -20.61
CA PHE A 536 -11.68 -25.99 -21.53
C PHE A 536 -10.26 -25.81 -20.98
N LEU A 537 -9.26 -26.19 -21.76
CA LEU A 537 -7.85 -26.18 -21.36
C LEU A 537 -7.04 -25.27 -22.27
N GLU A 538 -6.07 -24.57 -21.70
CA GLU A 538 -5.10 -23.76 -22.42
C GLU A 538 -3.69 -24.00 -21.88
N PHE A 539 -2.76 -24.31 -22.78
CA PHE A 539 -1.36 -24.57 -22.51
C PHE A 539 -0.49 -23.54 -23.25
N ILE A 540 0.52 -22.99 -22.55
CA ILE A 540 1.36 -21.91 -23.08
C ILE A 540 2.86 -22.18 -22.96
N SER A 541 3.63 -21.62 -23.90
CA SER A 541 5.06 -21.40 -23.73
C SER A 541 5.44 -19.95 -23.98
N VAL A 542 6.36 -19.45 -23.15
CA VAL A 542 7.05 -18.15 -23.30
C VAL A 542 8.43 -18.32 -23.96
N LYS A 543 8.93 -19.56 -24.10
CA LYS A 543 10.30 -19.87 -24.55
C LYS A 543 10.45 -19.56 -26.06
N ARG A 544 9.67 -20.25 -26.90
CA ARG A 544 9.66 -20.13 -28.38
C ARG A 544 8.30 -20.54 -28.97
N VAL A 545 8.05 -20.19 -30.23
CA VAL A 545 6.75 -20.40 -30.93
C VAL A 545 6.48 -21.90 -31.21
N ASP A 546 7.55 -22.66 -31.42
CA ASP A 546 7.59 -24.08 -31.77
C ASP A 546 7.79 -25.01 -30.57
N ASP A 547 7.83 -24.49 -29.34
CA ASP A 547 8.12 -25.27 -28.13
C ASP A 547 7.16 -26.47 -27.97
N PRO A 548 7.64 -27.73 -27.91
CA PRO A 548 6.77 -28.90 -27.83
C PRO A 548 6.12 -29.10 -26.46
N ALA A 549 6.60 -28.46 -25.38
CA ALA A 549 6.09 -28.73 -24.03
C ALA A 549 4.54 -28.58 -23.88
N PRO A 550 3.86 -27.58 -24.47
CA PRO A 550 2.40 -27.47 -24.45
C PRO A 550 1.65 -28.62 -25.14
N LEU A 551 2.29 -29.36 -26.06
CA LEU A 551 1.72 -30.56 -26.67
C LEU A 551 1.91 -31.77 -25.76
N ASN A 552 3.08 -31.92 -25.13
CA ASN A 552 3.38 -33.03 -24.22
C ASN A 552 2.46 -33.02 -22.99
N ASP A 553 2.23 -31.84 -22.41
CA ASP A 553 1.30 -31.66 -21.29
C ASP A 553 -0.14 -31.94 -21.70
N TRP A 554 -0.53 -31.56 -22.93
CA TRP A 554 -1.83 -31.94 -23.48
C TRP A 554 -1.97 -33.46 -23.65
N GLU A 555 -0.97 -34.17 -24.19
CA GLU A 555 -1.04 -35.62 -24.32
C GLU A 555 -1.14 -36.31 -22.95
N THR A 556 -0.40 -35.81 -21.97
CA THR A 556 -0.47 -36.30 -20.58
C THR A 556 -1.86 -36.08 -19.98
N PHE A 557 -2.43 -34.87 -20.12
CA PHE A 557 -3.80 -34.58 -19.68
C PHE A 557 -4.84 -35.42 -20.44
N SER A 558 -4.67 -35.58 -21.76
CA SER A 558 -5.54 -36.39 -22.62
C SER A 558 -5.62 -37.85 -22.16
N SER A 559 -4.49 -38.44 -21.76
CA SER A 559 -4.45 -39.80 -21.21
C SER A 559 -5.08 -39.92 -19.82
N ILE A 560 -5.01 -38.87 -18.99
CA ILE A 560 -5.73 -38.80 -17.71
C ILE A 560 -7.23 -38.72 -17.97
N ALA A 561 -7.66 -37.82 -18.85
CA ALA A 561 -9.06 -37.63 -19.20
C ALA A 561 -9.71 -38.92 -19.75
N GLU A 562 -8.98 -39.72 -20.54
CA GLU A 562 -9.43 -41.04 -20.99
C GLU A 562 -9.67 -42.02 -19.83
N ARG A 563 -8.77 -42.07 -18.83
CA ARG A 563 -8.96 -42.91 -17.62
C ARG A 563 -10.21 -42.52 -16.83
N HIS A 564 -10.58 -41.24 -16.84
CA HIS A 564 -11.78 -40.71 -16.20
C HIS A 564 -13.01 -40.66 -17.13
N GLY A 565 -12.98 -41.33 -18.27
CA GLY A 565 -14.15 -41.51 -19.14
C GLY A 565 -14.49 -40.30 -20.02
N ALA A 566 -13.47 -39.60 -20.54
CA ALA A 566 -13.66 -38.57 -21.56
C ALA A 566 -14.42 -39.12 -22.79
N VAL A 567 -15.49 -38.42 -23.18
CA VAL A 567 -16.41 -38.80 -24.25
C VAL A 567 -15.97 -38.23 -25.61
N SER A 568 -15.42 -37.02 -25.62
CA SER A 568 -14.84 -36.41 -26.83
C SER A 568 -13.70 -35.48 -26.47
N LYS A 569 -12.73 -35.36 -27.38
CA LYS A 569 -11.57 -34.44 -27.26
C LYS A 569 -11.41 -33.66 -28.57
N THR A 570 -11.44 -32.33 -28.47
CA THR A 570 -11.20 -31.42 -29.61
C THR A 570 -9.98 -30.57 -29.29
N PHE A 571 -8.94 -30.67 -30.11
CA PHE A 571 -7.67 -29.94 -29.89
C PHE A 571 -7.55 -28.73 -30.84
N ALA A 572 -7.21 -27.57 -30.28
CA ALA A 572 -6.90 -26.34 -31.00
C ALA A 572 -5.38 -26.15 -31.07
N LYS A 573 -4.85 -26.12 -32.31
CA LYS A 573 -3.40 -26.03 -32.60
C LYS A 573 -2.82 -24.62 -32.43
N ASP A 574 -3.69 -23.63 -32.25
CA ASP A 574 -3.38 -22.20 -32.21
C ASP A 574 -4.38 -21.47 -31.29
N GLY A 575 -4.07 -20.21 -30.96
CA GLY A 575 -4.87 -19.40 -30.06
C GLY A 575 -6.19 -18.87 -30.66
N GLU A 576 -6.30 -18.72 -31.98
CA GLU A 576 -7.51 -18.16 -32.62
C GLU A 576 -8.64 -19.20 -32.63
N THR A 577 -8.32 -20.43 -33.05
CA THR A 577 -9.20 -21.60 -32.95
C THR A 577 -9.59 -21.85 -31.49
N LEU A 578 -8.66 -21.68 -30.55
CA LEU A 578 -8.94 -21.84 -29.12
C LEU A 578 -9.91 -20.77 -28.60
N ASP A 579 -9.70 -19.50 -28.96
CA ASP A 579 -10.53 -18.41 -28.50
C ASP A 579 -11.99 -18.57 -28.96
N GLN A 580 -12.25 -19.06 -30.18
CA GLN A 580 -13.61 -19.40 -30.64
C GLN A 580 -14.27 -20.51 -29.83
N LEU A 581 -13.52 -21.56 -29.46
CA LEU A 581 -14.02 -22.64 -28.60
C LEU A 581 -14.36 -22.14 -27.18
N TRP A 582 -13.68 -21.09 -26.72
CA TRP A 582 -13.82 -20.53 -25.38
C TRP A 582 -14.98 -19.55 -25.21
N ASP A 583 -15.65 -19.12 -26.27
CA ASP A 583 -16.75 -18.14 -26.19
C ASP A 583 -17.91 -18.59 -25.31
N ALA A 584 -18.21 -19.90 -25.29
CA ALA A 584 -19.19 -20.47 -24.35
C ALA A 584 -18.78 -20.23 -22.88
N ARG A 585 -17.53 -20.57 -22.51
CA ARG A 585 -17.02 -20.39 -21.14
C ARG A 585 -16.93 -18.91 -20.75
N ARG A 586 -16.50 -18.03 -21.67
CA ARG A 586 -16.40 -16.58 -21.44
C ARG A 586 -17.78 -15.91 -21.30
N GLY A 587 -18.77 -16.38 -22.07
CA GLY A 587 -20.13 -15.83 -22.09
C GLY A 587 -21.05 -16.25 -20.94
N CYS A 588 -20.67 -17.23 -20.11
CA CYS A 588 -21.58 -17.91 -19.16
C CYS A 588 -22.45 -16.99 -18.27
N TYR A 589 -21.94 -15.88 -17.74
CA TYR A 589 -22.73 -14.91 -16.96
C TYR A 589 -23.83 -14.22 -17.80
N LEU A 590 -23.47 -13.77 -19.01
CA LEU A 590 -24.41 -13.17 -19.96
C LEU A 590 -25.39 -14.21 -20.53
N ALA A 591 -25.01 -15.49 -20.54
CA ALA A 591 -25.93 -16.58 -20.85
C ALA A 591 -26.98 -16.74 -19.74
N ALA A 592 -26.55 -16.87 -18.48
CA ALA A 592 -27.44 -16.98 -17.33
C ALA A 592 -28.47 -15.83 -17.29
N LEU A 593 -28.00 -14.57 -17.41
CA LEU A 593 -28.83 -13.35 -17.42
C LEU A 593 -29.99 -13.38 -18.44
N LYS A 594 -29.82 -14.08 -19.56
CA LYS A 594 -30.77 -14.12 -20.69
C LYS A 594 -31.48 -15.46 -20.85
N TYR A 595 -31.07 -16.50 -20.12
CA TYR A 595 -31.39 -17.88 -20.47
C TYR A 595 -32.89 -18.15 -20.54
N ARG A 596 -33.62 -17.95 -19.43
CA ARG A 596 -35.07 -18.23 -19.40
C ARG A 596 -35.81 -17.39 -20.45
N GLY A 597 -35.46 -16.10 -20.59
CA GLY A 597 -36.05 -15.20 -21.60
C GLY A 597 -35.78 -15.56 -23.07
N VAL A 598 -34.69 -16.29 -23.36
CA VAL A 598 -34.41 -16.84 -24.69
C VAL A 598 -35.14 -18.16 -24.92
N VAL A 599 -35.36 -18.96 -23.87
CA VAL A 599 -36.09 -20.24 -23.94
C VAL A 599 -37.60 -20.03 -24.01
N ASP A 600 -38.15 -19.10 -23.23
CA ASP A 600 -39.59 -18.77 -23.20
C ASP A 600 -40.03 -17.80 -24.32
N GLY A 601 -39.08 -17.25 -25.09
CA GLY A 601 -39.32 -16.34 -26.21
C GLY A 601 -39.68 -14.91 -25.83
N SER A 602 -39.76 -14.57 -24.53
CA SER A 602 -40.11 -13.22 -24.05
C SER A 602 -38.99 -12.18 -24.24
N GLY A 603 -37.74 -12.63 -24.40
CA GLY A 603 -36.56 -11.78 -24.43
C GLY A 603 -36.20 -11.12 -23.08
N ARG A 604 -36.88 -11.49 -21.99
CA ARG A 604 -36.66 -10.91 -20.66
C ARG A 604 -35.25 -11.21 -20.13
N LYS A 605 -34.74 -10.31 -19.28
CA LYS A 605 -33.50 -10.51 -18.53
C LYS A 605 -33.86 -10.68 -17.06
N GLU A 606 -33.20 -11.62 -16.39
CA GLU A 606 -33.37 -11.88 -14.96
C GLU A 606 -32.14 -11.39 -14.17
N LYS A 607 -32.24 -11.35 -12.84
CA LYS A 607 -31.04 -11.19 -12.00
C LYS A 607 -30.28 -12.50 -11.99
N VAL A 608 -28.96 -12.45 -11.80
CA VAL A 608 -28.11 -13.65 -11.65
C VAL A 608 -27.55 -13.65 -10.24
N TYR A 609 -27.89 -14.66 -9.46
CA TYR A 609 -27.20 -14.95 -8.22
C TYR A 609 -25.86 -15.59 -8.59
N VAL A 610 -24.77 -15.09 -8.02
CA VAL A 610 -23.43 -15.64 -8.21
C VAL A 610 -23.03 -16.34 -6.92
N GLY A 611 -23.25 -17.65 -6.86
CA GLY A 611 -22.66 -18.50 -5.82
C GLY A 611 -21.16 -18.65 -6.08
N ASP A 612 -20.36 -18.66 -5.03
CA ASP A 612 -18.90 -18.79 -5.07
C ASP A 612 -18.43 -19.55 -3.84
N VAL A 613 -17.66 -20.62 -4.04
CA VAL A 613 -17.01 -21.41 -2.98
C VAL A 613 -15.68 -21.95 -3.47
N CYS A 614 -14.76 -22.20 -2.55
CA CYS A 614 -13.50 -22.91 -2.82
C CYS A 614 -13.37 -24.10 -1.87
N VAL A 615 -12.86 -25.23 -2.36
CA VAL A 615 -12.57 -26.43 -1.55
C VAL A 615 -11.17 -26.96 -1.87
N PRO A 616 -10.53 -27.73 -0.96
CA PRO A 616 -9.32 -28.47 -1.29
C PRO A 616 -9.55 -29.29 -2.57
N VAL A 617 -8.60 -29.28 -3.52
CA VAL A 617 -8.77 -29.90 -4.85
C VAL A 617 -9.20 -31.37 -4.74
N SER A 618 -8.70 -32.11 -3.75
CA SER A 618 -9.12 -33.50 -3.45
C SER A 618 -10.60 -33.69 -3.08
N LYS A 619 -11.32 -32.63 -2.75
CA LYS A 619 -12.75 -32.59 -2.40
C LYS A 619 -13.63 -31.97 -3.49
N LEU A 620 -13.04 -31.50 -4.59
CA LEU A 620 -13.74 -30.78 -5.65
C LEU A 620 -14.79 -31.61 -6.37
N SER A 621 -14.45 -32.85 -6.77
CA SER A 621 -15.37 -33.73 -7.50
C SER A 621 -16.56 -34.19 -6.65
N GLU A 622 -16.40 -34.22 -5.34
CA GLU A 622 -17.48 -34.44 -4.36
C GLU A 622 -18.37 -33.20 -4.26
N CYS A 623 -17.78 -32.04 -3.96
CA CYS A 623 -18.52 -30.80 -3.71
C CYS A 623 -19.30 -30.30 -4.94
N ALA A 624 -18.66 -30.29 -6.12
CA ALA A 624 -19.27 -29.81 -7.36
C ALA A 624 -20.45 -30.70 -7.80
N ALA A 625 -20.26 -32.01 -7.85
CA ALA A 625 -21.30 -32.95 -8.29
C ALA A 625 -22.52 -32.96 -7.36
N GLU A 626 -22.32 -32.87 -6.03
CA GLU A 626 -23.43 -32.75 -5.10
C GLU A 626 -24.12 -31.38 -5.11
N THR A 627 -23.40 -30.33 -5.52
CA THR A 627 -23.98 -28.99 -5.68
C THR A 627 -24.86 -28.92 -6.92
N GLU A 628 -24.37 -29.41 -8.06
CA GLU A 628 -25.18 -29.54 -9.28
C GLU A 628 -26.47 -30.35 -9.01
N LYS A 629 -26.34 -31.50 -8.33
CA LYS A 629 -27.49 -32.31 -7.92
C LYS A 629 -28.49 -31.53 -7.06
N ALA A 630 -28.01 -30.73 -6.10
CA ALA A 630 -28.88 -29.94 -5.23
C ALA A 630 -29.65 -28.85 -5.99
N PHE A 631 -29.02 -28.16 -6.94
CA PHE A 631 -29.69 -27.18 -7.81
C PHE A 631 -30.73 -27.84 -8.72
N LYS A 632 -30.38 -28.94 -9.40
CA LYS A 632 -31.31 -29.72 -10.23
C LYS A 632 -32.51 -30.24 -9.44
N GLN A 633 -32.32 -30.69 -8.20
CA GLN A 633 -33.40 -31.11 -7.31
C GLN A 633 -34.29 -29.96 -6.81
N ALA A 634 -33.74 -28.74 -6.70
CA ALA A 634 -34.48 -27.56 -6.29
C ALA A 634 -35.23 -26.84 -7.45
N GLY A 635 -35.00 -27.26 -8.70
CA GLY A 635 -35.61 -26.64 -9.89
C GLY A 635 -34.96 -25.33 -10.34
N PHE A 636 -33.77 -25.01 -9.82
CA PHE A 636 -33.01 -23.82 -10.21
C PHE A 636 -31.97 -24.17 -11.30
N PRO A 637 -32.01 -23.55 -12.49
CA PRO A 637 -30.97 -23.73 -13.50
C PRO A 637 -29.62 -23.25 -12.96
N CYS A 638 -28.63 -24.14 -12.90
CA CYS A 638 -27.31 -23.83 -12.38
C CYS A 638 -26.28 -23.88 -13.51
N VAL A 639 -25.94 -22.71 -14.05
CA VAL A 639 -24.76 -22.54 -14.91
C VAL A 639 -23.53 -22.61 -14.00
N MET A 640 -23.04 -23.84 -13.77
CA MET A 640 -21.83 -24.07 -13.00
C MET A 640 -20.63 -23.83 -13.90
N CYS A 641 -19.83 -22.83 -13.56
CA CYS A 641 -18.53 -22.58 -14.20
C CYS A 641 -17.45 -22.51 -13.13
N ALA A 642 -16.25 -23.01 -13.42
CA ALA A 642 -15.24 -23.19 -12.39
C ALA A 642 -13.81 -23.02 -12.89
N HIS A 643 -13.00 -22.32 -12.08
CA HIS A 643 -11.54 -22.36 -12.09
C HIS A 643 -11.10 -23.70 -11.48
N ILE A 644 -11.39 -24.78 -12.21
CA ILE A 644 -11.50 -26.13 -11.65
C ILE A 644 -10.14 -26.71 -11.21
N SER A 645 -9.02 -26.19 -11.74
CA SER A 645 -7.67 -26.53 -11.23
C SER A 645 -7.42 -26.05 -9.79
N ASP A 646 -8.13 -25.00 -9.38
CA ASP A 646 -7.80 -24.21 -8.18
C ASP A 646 -8.74 -24.56 -7.00
N GLY A 647 -9.67 -25.51 -7.20
CA GLY A 647 -10.67 -25.89 -6.21
C GLY A 647 -11.87 -24.95 -6.12
N ASN A 648 -11.92 -23.90 -6.94
CA ASN A 648 -12.95 -22.86 -6.93
C ASN A 648 -13.99 -23.08 -8.02
N PHE A 649 -15.27 -23.03 -7.66
CA PHE A 649 -16.38 -23.09 -8.60
C PHE A 649 -17.49 -22.11 -8.24
N HIS A 650 -18.17 -21.62 -9.27
CA HIS A 650 -19.26 -20.67 -9.16
C HIS A 650 -20.57 -21.29 -9.67
N CYS A 651 -21.68 -20.86 -9.07
CA CYS A 651 -23.02 -21.25 -9.47
C CYS A 651 -23.76 -20.00 -9.95
N LEU A 652 -23.85 -19.81 -11.27
CA LEU A 652 -24.53 -18.66 -11.87
C LEU A 652 -26.00 -19.04 -12.08
N VAL A 653 -26.90 -18.52 -11.24
CA VAL A 653 -28.30 -18.94 -11.20
C VAL A 653 -29.22 -17.76 -11.55
N PRO A 654 -29.93 -17.79 -12.70
CA PRO A 654 -30.94 -16.79 -13.01
C PRO A 654 -32.16 -16.94 -12.10
N PHE A 655 -32.66 -15.82 -11.57
CA PHE A 655 -33.76 -15.81 -10.60
C PHE A 655 -34.64 -14.57 -10.67
N LEU A 656 -35.87 -14.72 -10.17
CA LEU A 656 -36.85 -13.68 -9.92
C LEU A 656 -36.83 -13.24 -8.44
N ASP A 657 -37.33 -12.05 -8.13
CA ASP A 657 -37.24 -11.48 -6.78
C ASP A 657 -38.02 -12.31 -5.74
N GLU A 658 -39.12 -12.95 -6.12
CA GLU A 658 -39.86 -13.92 -5.32
C GLU A 658 -39.17 -15.29 -5.14
N GLU A 659 -38.11 -15.58 -5.90
CA GLU A 659 -37.28 -16.78 -5.76
C GLU A 659 -36.08 -16.57 -4.83
N ALA A 660 -35.75 -15.31 -4.48
CA ALA A 660 -34.50 -14.92 -3.82
C ALA A 660 -34.21 -15.69 -2.52
N ASP A 661 -35.14 -15.68 -1.55
CA ASP A 661 -34.97 -16.35 -0.25
C ASP A 661 -34.70 -17.86 -0.39
N LYS A 662 -35.37 -18.51 -1.34
CA LYS A 662 -35.21 -19.96 -1.61
C LYS A 662 -33.84 -20.25 -2.20
N LEU A 663 -33.37 -19.39 -3.09
CA LEU A 663 -32.07 -19.49 -3.74
C LEU A 663 -30.93 -19.20 -2.75
N GLU A 664 -31.08 -18.18 -1.89
CA GLU A 664 -30.11 -17.89 -0.84
C GLU A 664 -30.02 -19.05 0.17
N ALA A 665 -31.16 -19.61 0.62
CA ALA A 665 -31.20 -20.78 1.48
C ALA A 665 -30.62 -22.07 0.82
N LEU A 666 -30.60 -22.14 -0.52
CA LEU A 666 -29.95 -23.20 -1.27
C LEU A 666 -28.43 -22.98 -1.35
N ASN A 667 -27.99 -21.76 -1.66
CA ASN A 667 -26.58 -21.38 -1.67
C ASN A 667 -25.92 -21.53 -0.28
N ASP A 668 -26.66 -21.22 0.80
CA ASP A 668 -26.21 -21.46 2.18
C ASP A 668 -25.91 -22.94 2.46
N LYS A 669 -26.61 -23.88 1.81
CA LYS A 669 -26.31 -25.32 1.91
C LYS A 669 -25.03 -25.68 1.14
N VAL A 670 -24.80 -25.05 -0.02
CA VAL A 670 -23.56 -25.21 -0.80
C VAL A 670 -22.36 -24.72 0.00
N ILE A 671 -22.46 -23.52 0.60
CA ILE A 671 -21.41 -22.97 1.47
C ILE A 671 -21.18 -23.89 2.68
N LYS A 672 -22.22 -24.32 3.40
CA LYS A 672 -22.08 -25.25 4.53
C LYS A 672 -21.41 -26.58 4.13
N ARG A 673 -21.69 -27.11 2.94
CA ARG A 673 -20.98 -28.28 2.38
C ARG A 673 -19.51 -27.97 2.12
N ALA A 674 -19.19 -26.86 1.47
CA ALA A 674 -17.80 -26.47 1.20
C ALA A 674 -16.99 -26.34 2.50
N LEU A 675 -17.54 -25.66 3.51
CA LEU A 675 -16.93 -25.54 4.84
C LEU A 675 -16.72 -26.91 5.52
N ALA A 676 -17.72 -27.80 5.48
CA ALA A 676 -17.61 -29.16 6.02
C ALA A 676 -16.55 -30.03 5.32
N LEU A 677 -16.18 -29.69 4.09
CA LEU A 677 -15.10 -30.32 3.32
C LEU A 677 -13.73 -29.63 3.50
N GLY A 678 -13.62 -28.67 4.43
CA GLY A 678 -12.39 -27.91 4.68
C GLY A 678 -12.14 -26.78 3.67
N GLY A 679 -13.19 -26.31 2.99
CA GLY A 679 -13.17 -25.18 2.07
C GLY A 679 -13.52 -23.84 2.71
N ALA A 680 -13.81 -22.86 1.85
CA ALA A 680 -14.14 -21.47 2.18
C ALA A 680 -15.47 -21.02 1.54
N ALA A 681 -16.17 -20.09 2.20
CA ALA A 681 -17.45 -19.54 1.77
C ALA A 681 -17.36 -18.54 0.59
N SER A 682 -16.14 -18.15 0.21
CA SER A 682 -15.82 -17.44 -1.04
C SER A 682 -14.42 -17.85 -1.49
N GLY A 683 -14.24 -18.06 -2.80
CA GLY A 683 -12.93 -18.27 -3.40
C GLY A 683 -12.25 -16.97 -3.84
N GLU A 684 -13.02 -16.03 -4.41
CA GLU A 684 -12.45 -14.80 -4.98
C GLU A 684 -13.33 -13.53 -4.91
N HIS A 685 -14.62 -13.64 -4.58
CA HIS A 685 -15.54 -12.48 -4.60
C HIS A 685 -15.48 -11.61 -3.34
N GLY A 686 -14.88 -12.12 -2.27
CA GLY A 686 -14.72 -11.44 -0.99
C GLY A 686 -15.84 -11.80 -0.01
N VAL A 687 -16.00 -10.97 1.02
CA VAL A 687 -17.00 -11.14 2.08
C VAL A 687 -18.11 -10.10 1.96
N GLY A 688 -17.75 -8.84 1.65
CA GLY A 688 -18.68 -7.72 1.53
C GLY A 688 -19.65 -7.62 2.70
N VAL A 689 -20.95 -7.57 2.38
CA VAL A 689 -22.04 -7.87 3.32
C VAL A 689 -22.58 -9.30 3.17
N GLY A 690 -22.58 -9.85 1.95
CA GLY A 690 -23.30 -11.08 1.61
C GLY A 690 -22.79 -12.34 2.32
N LYS A 691 -21.47 -12.48 2.51
CA LYS A 691 -20.89 -13.67 3.17
C LYS A 691 -20.61 -13.49 4.66
N MET A 692 -20.85 -12.31 5.25
CA MET A 692 -20.54 -12.03 6.67
C MET A 692 -21.17 -13.06 7.63
N LYS A 693 -22.37 -13.55 7.30
CA LYS A 693 -23.10 -14.58 8.06
C LYS A 693 -22.39 -15.95 8.12
N HIS A 694 -21.44 -16.23 7.25
CA HIS A 694 -20.68 -17.49 7.25
C HIS A 694 -19.35 -17.41 8.01
N MET A 695 -18.85 -16.21 8.27
CA MET A 695 -17.51 -15.98 8.84
C MET A 695 -17.30 -16.66 10.21
N LEU A 696 -18.35 -16.76 11.03
CA LEU A 696 -18.31 -17.51 12.30
C LEU A 696 -18.16 -19.02 12.09
N ALA A 697 -18.85 -19.58 11.11
CA ALA A 697 -18.79 -21.02 10.80
C ALA A 697 -17.46 -21.39 10.12
N GLU A 698 -16.87 -20.49 9.34
CA GLU A 698 -15.61 -20.73 8.63
C GLU A 698 -14.38 -20.57 9.55
N HIS A 699 -14.35 -19.56 10.43
CA HIS A 699 -13.14 -19.21 11.19
C HIS A 699 -13.28 -19.25 12.72
N GLY A 700 -14.50 -19.34 13.25
CA GLY A 700 -14.75 -19.30 14.69
C GLY A 700 -14.61 -17.92 15.34
N PRO A 701 -15.05 -17.78 16.61
CA PRO A 701 -15.26 -16.48 17.25
C PRO A 701 -13.97 -15.70 17.54
N PHE A 702 -12.85 -16.38 17.79
CA PHE A 702 -11.57 -15.72 18.06
C PHE A 702 -10.99 -15.02 16.84
N HIS A 703 -11.15 -15.60 15.65
CA HIS A 703 -10.72 -14.97 14.40
C HIS A 703 -11.49 -13.68 14.12
N LEU A 704 -12.81 -13.69 14.35
CA LEU A 704 -13.65 -12.48 14.21
C LEU A 704 -13.23 -11.40 15.21
N GLU A 705 -12.94 -11.75 16.46
CA GLU A 705 -12.48 -10.77 17.45
C GLU A 705 -11.07 -10.23 17.13
N THR A 706 -10.19 -11.04 16.54
CA THR A 706 -8.91 -10.56 16.01
C THR A 706 -9.10 -9.57 14.87
N GLN A 707 -9.96 -9.85 13.89
CA GLN A 707 -10.29 -8.90 12.81
C GLN A 707 -10.90 -7.60 13.35
N ARG A 708 -11.83 -7.68 14.31
CA ARG A 708 -12.38 -6.49 14.99
C ARG A 708 -11.31 -5.69 15.72
N SER A 709 -10.37 -6.36 16.38
CA SER A 709 -9.28 -5.70 17.11
C SER A 709 -8.37 -4.92 16.16
N ILE A 710 -8.02 -5.52 15.01
CA ILE A 710 -7.29 -4.85 13.93
C ILE A 710 -8.09 -3.64 13.40
N LYS A 711 -9.37 -3.83 13.09
CA LYS A 711 -10.27 -2.76 12.60
C LYS A 711 -10.38 -1.60 13.59
N ARG A 712 -10.57 -1.87 14.89
CA ARG A 712 -10.63 -0.84 15.95
C ARG A 712 -9.31 -0.10 16.14
N ALA A 713 -8.18 -0.79 16.00
CA ALA A 713 -6.85 -0.19 16.15
C ALA A 713 -6.50 0.76 15.00
N LEU A 714 -6.87 0.40 13.76
CA LEU A 714 -6.55 1.18 12.56
C LEU A 714 -7.60 2.26 12.26
N ASP A 715 -8.88 1.96 12.50
CA ASP A 715 -10.00 2.87 12.31
C ASP A 715 -10.86 2.97 13.59
N PRO A 716 -10.38 3.70 14.61
CA PRO A 716 -11.09 3.82 15.89
C PRO A 716 -12.42 4.59 15.79
N ARG A 717 -12.67 5.33 14.70
CA ARG A 717 -13.94 6.01 14.45
C ARG A 717 -14.89 5.18 13.56
N ASN A 718 -14.45 4.02 13.06
CA ASN A 718 -15.20 3.13 12.18
C ASN A 718 -15.80 3.86 10.94
N ILE A 719 -15.03 4.77 10.33
CA ILE A 719 -15.45 5.50 9.12
C ILE A 719 -15.21 4.71 7.83
N MET A 720 -14.21 3.84 7.79
CA MET A 720 -13.78 3.17 6.56
C MET A 720 -14.64 1.94 6.27
N ASN A 721 -15.42 2.04 5.20
CA ASN A 721 -16.33 1.05 4.65
C ASN A 721 -17.13 0.25 5.72
N PRO A 722 -17.85 0.92 6.65
CA PRO A 722 -18.42 0.28 7.82
C PRO A 722 -19.53 -0.72 7.48
N GLY A 723 -19.69 -1.71 8.37
CA GLY A 723 -20.74 -2.73 8.27
C GLY A 723 -20.43 -3.88 7.30
N LYS A 724 -19.16 -4.05 6.92
CA LYS A 724 -18.69 -5.05 5.93
C LYS A 724 -17.53 -5.87 6.47
N VAL A 725 -17.29 -7.04 5.86
CA VAL A 725 -16.25 -8.05 6.18
C VAL A 725 -16.41 -8.68 7.57
N VAL A 726 -16.38 -7.87 8.64
CA VAL A 726 -16.55 -8.33 10.02
C VAL A 726 -17.59 -7.47 10.75
N PRO A 727 -18.61 -8.08 11.40
CA PRO A 727 -19.62 -7.30 12.11
C PRO A 727 -19.02 -6.69 13.37
N MET A 728 -19.12 -5.37 13.56
CA MET A 728 -18.52 -4.68 14.71
C MET A 728 -19.20 -4.99 16.06
N ARG A 729 -20.41 -5.55 16.03
CA ARG A 729 -21.14 -6.07 17.20
C ARG A 729 -20.91 -7.57 17.31
N VAL A 730 -20.71 -8.05 18.55
CA VAL A 730 -20.63 -9.48 18.89
C VAL A 730 -22.05 -10.03 19.04
N THR A 731 -22.41 -11.06 18.27
CA THR A 731 -23.72 -11.72 18.36
C THR A 731 -23.80 -12.66 19.56
N GLU A 732 -24.99 -13.13 19.92
CA GLU A 732 -25.14 -14.12 21.00
C GLU A 732 -24.58 -15.49 20.60
N GLU A 733 -24.75 -15.90 19.33
CA GLU A 733 -24.15 -17.11 18.76
C GLU A 733 -22.61 -17.12 18.89
N GLU A 734 -21.96 -15.98 18.62
CA GLU A 734 -20.51 -15.83 18.82
C GLU A 734 -20.09 -15.98 20.29
N ARG A 735 -20.88 -15.43 21.23
CA ARG A 735 -20.60 -15.57 22.68
C ARG A 735 -20.73 -17.03 23.11
N GLN A 736 -21.77 -17.72 22.67
CA GLN A 736 -22.00 -19.14 22.95
C GLN A 736 -20.86 -20.00 22.37
N ALA A 737 -20.46 -19.76 21.11
CA ALA A 737 -19.33 -20.42 20.48
C ALA A 737 -18.01 -20.18 21.26
N ARG A 738 -17.78 -18.95 21.73
CA ARG A 738 -16.62 -18.61 22.56
C ARG A 738 -16.65 -19.31 23.93
N HIS A 739 -17.80 -19.35 24.59
CA HIS A 739 -17.95 -20.07 25.87
C HIS A 739 -17.75 -21.57 25.71
N ALA A 740 -18.22 -22.18 24.62
CA ALA A 740 -17.98 -23.59 24.33
C ALA A 740 -16.48 -23.91 24.19
N LEU A 741 -15.72 -23.05 23.49
CA LEU A 741 -14.27 -23.24 23.28
C LEU A 741 -13.41 -23.02 24.53
N ILE A 742 -13.83 -22.14 25.45
CA ILE A 742 -13.09 -21.85 26.70
C ILE A 742 -13.43 -22.88 27.80
N GLY A 743 -14.45 -23.72 27.60
CA GLY A 743 -14.98 -24.61 28.64
C GLY A 743 -15.84 -23.83 29.63
N GLY A 744 -17.02 -23.41 29.18
CA GLY A 744 -17.90 -22.45 29.87
C GLY A 744 -18.24 -22.80 31.32
N PRO A 745 -18.74 -21.82 32.10
CA PRO A 745 -18.87 -21.90 33.56
C PRO A 745 -19.89 -22.95 34.02
N GLY A 746 -19.44 -24.19 34.15
CA GLY A 746 -20.10 -25.26 34.88
C GLY A 746 -19.50 -25.42 36.27
N THR A 747 -20.17 -24.86 37.27
CA THR A 747 -20.22 -25.38 38.67
C THR A 747 -18.93 -26.01 39.24
N GLY A 748 -17.98 -25.21 39.77
CA GLY A 748 -16.86 -25.83 40.52
C GLY A 748 -15.75 -24.92 41.04
N SER A 749 -15.83 -24.58 42.34
CA SER A 749 -14.72 -24.16 43.22
C SER A 749 -14.06 -22.79 43.01
N SER A 750 -13.59 -22.27 44.15
CA SER A 750 -12.94 -20.98 44.39
C SER A 750 -11.41 -21.01 44.21
N ARG A 751 -10.81 -19.80 44.18
CA ARG A 751 -9.35 -19.47 44.18
C ARG A 751 -8.65 -19.81 42.86
N LEU A 752 -8.08 -18.84 42.14
CA LEU A 752 -7.07 -17.88 42.60
C LEU A 752 -7.24 -16.49 41.96
#